data_AF-A0AAX3U752-F1
#
_entry.id   AF-A0AAX3U752-F1
#
_cell.length_a   1.000
_cell.length_b   1.000
_cell.length_c   1.000
_cell.angle_alpha   90.00
_cell.angle_beta   90.00
_cell.angle_gamma   90.00
#
_symmetry.space_group_name_H-M   'P 1'
#
loop_
_entity.id
_entity.type
_entity.pdbx_description
1 polymer ?
#
loop_
_entity_poly.entity_id
_entity_poly.type
_entity_poly.pdbx_seq_one_letter_code
_entity_poly.pdbx_strand_id
1 'polypeptide(L)'
;MKITYLSGLLMVLLGTTYCSLAAQDSAQPIVFNQNSFASDTSGDLPGSVSFVQNSVMPSKHGVSGDVQPHMTALRKTMVLFKPQNNIASGSIITITAQNSQNQVVYQDTMLSPDELTKLMGQRDRSINITPPSSYDRTIRDNSTLGNFASDPSGSYFAELFATNDTLHIMTSNGNWTREFHLPAGSGYENKIVTFTSNADYSSTIFDSDSDLLLSHGSEITLKNIGGVWYSNLDEEFSRITYNDKTYSAIIPAEIVQSGLKFTFKHDDKQGRLTNLDIGAPNELILHTIDIGMLTPPRDQFSFQKDPELHRQYFQHIPVRRLTVSEYEPQYLREVMLPDGRLLTNFDPSEGDVYTGNMRGQIAKLLISHGINNANYGLNSSGSTRESWHPFSSAQLTVHNAVGKYANGVQVHGLSGGAGMVTLIDSVGNEFSHELGHNFGLGHYPGGFDGAINRPANKVNSTWGWDVHENRFIPNFERSITNEDMCYQNQCTSSFYGHRFSAGAMSGGWPLYNRYTLYTPYELNKIQNFFENKAIFSPESSTGFSLWDDGSQSMQPWHHLVKDDLVGVSYNQVERKPYKQGVAVATLVGYYDPDKRLSSYIYPALHGSFGAVYEDNFTVSSCQMNVFTRNGGKRTFNLHSRRLESGYMNRFHINIEEALEPYAAEIVCDDEKLTSVELEGPAHDLHTSVITSEGGDIEVKIDANAGVDRQLPFVAERFYYLDGSASTGEGIRYKWVIKKNKVQGVDADAIVLKQARTPAPKIKIPAGTEVSDVISIPVRLTVTGEDGEKDSDTVVLTLSANDVANQAPVADARVNNSNIQHGDQFTLNGNNSHDADGDSLSYVWEQMSGEPVTLRDATSTRISVNTQSLSNAEQTLVFRLTVSDGEASDSDTVSVHMSPIESGGGNPGGAYEYPTGFGSYTDGTVVKIPGQGVYQCFGAWAAYCNDEAYLPGKALAPNFITQQWRFMHD
;
A
#
# COMPACT_ATOMS: atom_id res chain seq x y z
N MET A 1 -11.65 -68.95 -58.34
CA MET A 1 -12.81 -68.11 -58.74
C MET A 1 -12.45 -66.67 -58.39
N LYS A 2 -12.31 -65.65 -59.24
CA LYS A 2 -12.35 -65.37 -60.70
C LYS A 2 -11.17 -64.39 -60.96
N ILE A 3 -10.11 -64.78 -61.67
CA ILE A 3 -9.66 -64.32 -63.00
C ILE A 3 -10.14 -62.93 -63.47
N THR A 4 -9.18 -62.03 -63.74
CA THR A 4 -8.92 -61.19 -64.94
C THR A 4 -7.98 -60.04 -64.52
N TYR A 5 -7.02 -59.46 -65.27
CA TYR A 5 -6.21 -59.72 -66.47
C TYR A 5 -5.24 -58.51 -66.59
N LEU A 6 -4.02 -58.71 -67.12
CA LEU A 6 -3.05 -57.73 -67.65
C LEU A 6 -3.71 -56.56 -68.44
N SER A 7 -3.16 -55.35 -68.66
CA SER A 7 -1.78 -54.82 -68.85
C SER A 7 -1.89 -53.33 -69.22
N GLY A 8 -0.85 -52.52 -69.01
CA GLY A 8 -0.75 -51.18 -69.63
C GLY A 8 0.43 -50.36 -69.15
N LEU A 9 1.53 -50.43 -69.90
CA LEU A 9 2.83 -49.80 -69.67
C LEU A 9 2.83 -48.32 -70.15
N LEU A 10 3.32 -47.35 -69.35
CA LEU A 10 4.18 -46.27 -69.87
C LEU A 10 4.98 -45.53 -68.78
N MET A 11 6.21 -45.19 -69.19
CA MET A 11 7.42 -44.81 -68.47
C MET A 11 7.51 -43.35 -67.96
N VAL A 12 8.22 -43.20 -66.83
CA VAL A 12 9.30 -42.22 -66.50
C VAL A 12 8.89 -40.77 -66.15
N LEU A 13 9.19 -40.34 -64.91
CA LEU A 13 10.30 -39.39 -64.60
C LEU A 13 10.45 -39.16 -63.07
N LEU A 14 11.70 -39.31 -62.63
CA LEU A 14 12.40 -38.76 -61.44
C LEU A 14 11.57 -38.01 -60.38
N GLY A 15 11.51 -38.59 -59.17
CA GLY A 15 11.14 -37.91 -57.92
C GLY A 15 12.22 -38.15 -56.88
N THR A 16 13.00 -37.11 -56.63
CA THR A 16 14.17 -37.02 -55.76
C THR A 16 13.90 -37.44 -54.31
N THR A 17 14.85 -38.17 -53.74
CA THR A 17 15.09 -38.31 -52.29
C THR A 17 15.07 -36.93 -51.63
N TYR A 18 14.06 -36.67 -50.80
CA TYR A 18 14.16 -35.63 -49.78
C TYR A 18 15.09 -36.13 -48.68
N CYS A 19 16.36 -35.77 -48.84
CA CYS A 19 17.32 -35.78 -47.76
C CYS A 19 16.85 -34.72 -46.74
N SER A 20 16.46 -35.15 -45.55
CA SER A 20 16.21 -34.27 -44.41
C SER A 20 17.54 -33.66 -43.95
N LEU A 21 17.95 -32.57 -44.60
CA LEU A 21 18.94 -31.64 -44.06
C LEU A 21 18.23 -30.71 -43.08
N ALA A 22 18.22 -31.10 -41.81
CA ALA A 22 18.03 -30.20 -40.69
C ALA A 22 18.78 -30.75 -39.47
N ALA A 23 20.09 -31.01 -39.65
CA ALA A 23 21.03 -30.89 -38.55
C ALA A 23 21.61 -29.48 -38.66
N GLN A 24 20.85 -28.51 -38.14
CA GLN A 24 21.39 -27.18 -37.89
C GLN A 24 22.25 -27.34 -36.64
N ASP A 25 23.56 -27.22 -36.82
CA ASP A 25 24.59 -27.30 -35.79
C ASP A 25 24.22 -26.34 -34.64
N SER A 26 23.58 -26.84 -33.59
CA SER A 26 23.06 -25.99 -32.51
C SER A 26 24.24 -25.56 -31.64
N ALA A 27 24.66 -24.32 -31.77
CA ALA A 27 25.66 -23.74 -30.89
C ALA A 27 25.27 -23.94 -29.41
N GLN A 28 26.26 -24.25 -28.56
CA GLN A 28 26.05 -24.59 -27.15
C GLN A 28 25.29 -23.50 -26.37
N PRO A 29 24.45 -23.85 -25.38
CA PRO A 29 23.74 -22.87 -24.56
C PRO A 29 24.73 -21.97 -23.80
N ILE A 30 24.34 -20.70 -23.60
CA ILE A 30 25.08 -19.73 -22.80
C ILE A 30 24.44 -19.69 -21.42
N VAL A 31 25.06 -20.37 -20.46
CA VAL A 31 24.46 -20.60 -19.13
C VAL A 31 24.91 -19.53 -18.16
N PHE A 32 23.97 -18.73 -17.64
CA PHE A 32 24.24 -17.64 -16.69
C PHE A 32 24.70 -18.15 -15.32
N ASN A 33 23.91 -19.04 -14.70
CA ASN A 33 24.21 -19.58 -13.39
C ASN A 33 24.82 -20.98 -13.49
N GLN A 34 26.14 -21.07 -13.36
CA GLN A 34 26.88 -22.33 -13.36
C GLN A 34 27.30 -22.78 -11.95
N ASN A 35 26.79 -22.13 -10.90
CA ASN A 35 27.17 -22.44 -9.52
C ASN A 35 26.80 -23.87 -9.15
N SER A 36 27.63 -24.46 -8.28
CA SER A 36 27.43 -25.80 -7.72
C SER A 36 27.46 -25.68 -6.21
N PHE A 37 26.28 -25.50 -5.61
CA PHE A 37 26.11 -25.38 -4.16
C PHE A 37 25.90 -26.75 -3.50
N ALA A 38 26.04 -26.78 -2.16
CA ALA A 38 25.66 -27.93 -1.36
C ALA A 38 24.15 -28.23 -1.49
N SER A 39 23.74 -29.45 -1.13
CA SER A 39 22.35 -29.87 -1.23
C SER A 39 21.50 -29.15 -0.18
N ASP A 40 20.38 -28.57 -0.61
CA ASP A 40 19.37 -28.00 0.30
C ASP A 40 18.38 -29.07 0.79
N THR A 41 18.28 -30.16 0.03
CA THR A 41 17.40 -31.29 0.30
C THR A 41 18.08 -32.35 1.15
N SER A 42 17.29 -33.02 1.98
CA SER A 42 17.65 -34.21 2.74
C SER A 42 17.06 -35.48 2.10
N GLY A 43 17.78 -36.59 2.14
CA GLY A 43 17.36 -37.85 1.52
C GLY A 43 18.38 -38.37 0.50
N ASP A 44 17.92 -39.22 -0.41
CA ASP A 44 18.71 -39.90 -1.44
C ASP A 44 18.61 -39.24 -2.83
N LEU A 45 17.87 -38.14 -2.94
CA LEU A 45 17.87 -37.23 -4.10
C LEU A 45 18.44 -35.86 -3.69
N PRO A 46 19.78 -35.70 -3.60
CA PRO A 46 20.39 -34.43 -3.25
C PRO A 46 20.27 -33.41 -4.39
N GLY A 47 20.06 -32.15 -4.04
CA GLY A 47 19.89 -31.06 -4.99
C GLY A 47 19.79 -29.70 -4.29
N SER A 48 20.22 -28.65 -5.00
CA SER A 48 20.05 -27.26 -4.58
C SER A 48 18.70 -26.73 -5.06
N VAL A 49 18.08 -25.87 -4.26
CA VAL A 49 16.77 -25.27 -4.52
C VAL A 49 16.89 -23.75 -4.51
N SER A 50 16.23 -23.11 -5.47
CA SER A 50 16.02 -21.68 -5.50
C SER A 50 14.53 -21.37 -5.71
N PHE A 51 14.09 -20.22 -5.24
CA PHE A 51 12.74 -19.72 -5.44
C PHE A 51 12.77 -18.51 -6.36
N VAL A 52 11.69 -18.27 -7.08
CA VAL A 52 11.55 -17.10 -7.94
C VAL A 52 10.21 -16.43 -7.64
N GLN A 53 10.29 -15.15 -7.23
CA GLN A 53 9.15 -14.24 -7.06
C GLN A 53 9.44 -12.93 -7.80
N ASN A 54 9.69 -11.81 -7.13
CA ASN A 54 10.24 -10.62 -7.79
C ASN A 54 11.69 -10.83 -8.26
N SER A 55 12.42 -11.73 -7.61
CA SER A 55 13.80 -12.10 -7.95
C SER A 55 14.05 -13.60 -7.71
N VAL A 56 15.12 -14.14 -8.29
CA VAL A 56 15.63 -15.48 -7.98
C VAL A 56 16.41 -15.44 -6.67
N MET A 57 15.99 -16.24 -5.69
CA MET A 57 16.57 -16.29 -4.35
C MET A 57 16.99 -17.73 -3.98
N PRO A 58 18.17 -17.94 -3.36
CA PRO A 58 18.61 -19.27 -2.91
C PRO A 58 17.76 -19.75 -1.72
N SER A 59 17.57 -21.07 -1.57
CA SER A 59 16.81 -21.61 -0.44
C SER A 59 17.62 -21.67 0.87
N LYS A 60 18.81 -22.29 0.87
CA LYS A 60 19.68 -22.37 2.07
C LYS A 60 21.13 -22.07 1.77
N HIS A 61 21.67 -22.65 0.71
CA HIS A 61 23.05 -22.41 0.30
C HIS A 61 23.13 -21.40 -0.85
N GLY A 62 24.02 -20.42 -0.72
CA GLY A 62 24.29 -19.39 -1.73
C GLY A 62 25.74 -18.92 -1.68
N VAL A 63 26.03 -17.78 -2.32
CA VAL A 63 27.36 -17.15 -2.22
C VAL A 63 27.57 -16.66 -0.79
N SER A 64 28.76 -16.90 -0.23
CA SER A 64 29.06 -16.52 1.16
C SER A 64 29.00 -14.99 1.34
N GLY A 65 28.29 -14.54 2.39
CA GLY A 65 28.12 -13.11 2.69
C GLY A 65 27.09 -12.41 1.80
N ASP A 66 26.35 -13.15 0.98
CA ASP A 66 25.29 -12.58 0.15
C ASP A 66 24.07 -12.16 0.98
N VAL A 67 23.44 -11.07 0.57
CA VAL A 67 22.22 -10.54 1.19
C VAL A 67 21.12 -10.58 0.14
N GLN A 68 20.12 -11.42 0.37
CA GLN A 68 19.05 -11.73 -0.57
C GLN A 68 17.70 -11.56 0.14
N PRO A 69 16.61 -11.24 -0.59
CA PRO A 69 15.27 -11.39 -0.06
C PRO A 69 14.93 -12.87 0.17
N HIS A 70 13.90 -13.12 0.98
CA HIS A 70 13.27 -14.43 1.19
C HIS A 70 11.87 -14.46 0.56
N MET A 71 11.16 -15.59 0.63
CA MET A 71 9.85 -15.69 -0.02
C MET A 71 8.81 -14.81 0.69
N THR A 72 8.05 -14.04 -0.07
CA THR A 72 6.85 -13.33 0.40
C THR A 72 5.66 -14.31 0.41
N ALA A 73 4.93 -14.40 1.52
CA ALA A 73 3.73 -15.26 1.59
C ALA A 73 2.65 -14.80 0.62
N LEU A 74 1.79 -15.74 0.20
CA LEU A 74 0.67 -15.49 -0.70
C LEU A 74 1.07 -14.82 -2.02
N ARG A 75 2.25 -15.20 -2.53
CA ARG A 75 2.74 -14.81 -3.85
C ARG A 75 3.18 -16.06 -4.61
N LYS A 76 2.69 -16.18 -5.84
CA LYS A 76 3.04 -17.27 -6.76
C LYS A 76 4.56 -17.38 -6.85
N THR A 77 5.07 -18.61 -6.77
CA THR A 77 6.50 -18.86 -6.62
C THR A 77 6.93 -19.96 -7.57
N MET A 78 7.89 -19.68 -8.45
CA MET A 78 8.56 -20.75 -9.18
C MET A 78 9.61 -21.40 -8.29
N VAL A 79 9.57 -22.73 -8.19
CA VAL A 79 10.57 -23.54 -7.50
C VAL A 79 11.52 -24.11 -8.53
N LEU A 80 12.80 -23.78 -8.39
CA LEU A 80 13.91 -24.27 -9.20
C LEU A 80 14.63 -25.38 -8.43
N PHE A 81 14.64 -26.61 -8.95
CA PHE A 81 15.34 -27.75 -8.36
C PHE A 81 16.46 -28.23 -9.28
N LYS A 82 17.70 -28.13 -8.81
CA LYS A 82 18.89 -28.62 -9.53
C LYS A 82 19.44 -29.86 -8.83
N PRO A 83 19.17 -31.07 -9.34
CA PRO A 83 19.70 -32.30 -8.78
C PRO A 83 21.24 -32.33 -8.89
N GLN A 84 21.94 -32.81 -7.86
CA GLN A 84 23.40 -32.93 -7.86
C GLN A 84 23.90 -34.16 -8.63
N ASN A 85 23.08 -35.21 -8.66
CA ASN A 85 23.37 -36.40 -9.46
C ASN A 85 23.03 -36.11 -10.93
N ASN A 86 23.84 -36.63 -11.86
CA ASN A 86 23.48 -36.60 -13.28
C ASN A 86 22.22 -37.46 -13.48
N ILE A 87 21.08 -36.78 -13.58
CA ILE A 87 19.82 -37.34 -14.01
C ILE A 87 19.79 -37.22 -15.54
N ALA A 88 19.37 -38.27 -16.24
CA ALA A 88 19.30 -38.24 -17.70
C ALA A 88 18.36 -37.13 -18.17
N SER A 89 18.71 -36.43 -19.26
CA SER A 89 17.83 -35.40 -19.82
C SER A 89 16.46 -35.99 -20.17
N GLY A 90 15.39 -35.27 -19.85
CA GLY A 90 13.99 -35.72 -20.00
C GLY A 90 13.48 -36.66 -18.91
N SER A 91 14.23 -36.90 -17.84
CA SER A 91 13.73 -37.67 -16.71
C SER A 91 12.62 -36.92 -15.96
N ILE A 92 11.65 -37.65 -15.45
CA ILE A 92 10.53 -37.05 -14.72
C ILE A 92 10.95 -36.80 -13.26
N ILE A 93 10.74 -35.57 -12.80
CA ILE A 93 10.80 -35.19 -11.39
C ILE A 93 9.44 -34.66 -10.99
N THR A 94 8.88 -35.14 -9.88
CA THR A 94 7.65 -34.59 -9.31
C THR A 94 7.95 -33.77 -8.06
N ILE A 95 7.22 -32.68 -7.87
CA ILE A 95 7.21 -31.88 -6.65
C ILE A 95 5.91 -32.13 -5.88
N THR A 96 5.99 -32.25 -4.56
CA THR A 96 4.84 -32.32 -3.66
C THR A 96 5.01 -31.27 -2.57
N ALA A 97 4.03 -30.39 -2.41
CA ALA A 97 4.01 -29.39 -1.35
C ALA A 97 3.10 -29.84 -0.19
N GLN A 98 3.59 -29.69 1.03
CA GLN A 98 2.86 -30.02 2.24
C GLN A 98 2.78 -28.81 3.17
N ASN A 99 1.61 -28.57 3.77
CA ASN A 99 1.42 -27.50 4.74
C ASN A 99 2.06 -27.83 6.11
N SER A 100 1.91 -26.92 7.08
CA SER A 100 2.44 -27.08 8.43
C SER A 100 1.89 -28.32 9.16
N GLN A 101 0.66 -28.75 8.82
CA GLN A 101 0.03 -29.98 9.31
C GLN A 101 0.44 -31.26 8.54
N ASN A 102 1.41 -31.17 7.62
CA ASN A 102 1.87 -32.25 6.73
C ASN A 102 0.83 -32.78 5.73
N GLN A 103 -0.26 -32.05 5.50
CA GLN A 103 -1.23 -32.40 4.46
C GLN A 103 -0.67 -32.01 3.10
N VAL A 104 -0.81 -32.90 2.11
CA VAL A 104 -0.47 -32.57 0.72
C VAL A 104 -1.47 -31.55 0.20
N VAL A 105 -0.98 -30.38 -0.18
CA VAL A 105 -1.80 -29.27 -0.67
C VAL A 105 -1.54 -28.96 -2.14
N TYR A 106 -0.43 -29.44 -2.69
CA TYR A 106 -0.08 -29.31 -4.11
C TYR A 106 0.80 -30.48 -4.55
N GLN A 107 0.64 -30.93 -5.78
CA GLN A 107 1.53 -31.89 -6.40
C GLN A 107 1.54 -31.68 -7.91
N ASP A 108 2.73 -31.71 -8.52
CA ASP A 108 2.89 -31.53 -9.95
C ASP A 108 4.14 -32.22 -10.50
N THR A 109 4.22 -32.36 -11.81
CA THR A 109 5.44 -32.74 -12.53
C THR A 109 6.24 -31.49 -12.86
N MET A 110 7.53 -31.48 -12.54
CA MET A 110 8.40 -30.36 -12.84
C MET A 110 8.76 -30.37 -14.33
N LEU A 111 8.79 -29.18 -14.93
CA LEU A 111 9.32 -28.95 -16.27
C LEU A 111 10.80 -29.30 -16.30
N SER A 112 11.23 -29.90 -17.41
CA SER A 112 12.63 -30.30 -17.61
C SER A 112 13.53 -29.08 -17.87
N PRO A 113 14.87 -29.21 -17.75
CA PRO A 113 15.78 -28.10 -18.01
C PRO A 113 15.65 -27.46 -19.41
N ASP A 114 15.25 -28.24 -20.41
CA ASP A 114 15.03 -27.76 -21.79
C ASP A 114 13.74 -26.93 -21.92
N GLU A 115 12.85 -27.01 -20.94
CA GLU A 115 11.57 -26.29 -20.85
C GLU A 115 11.62 -25.17 -19.80
N LEU A 116 12.80 -24.89 -19.23
CA LEU A 116 12.97 -23.78 -18.30
C LEU A 116 12.53 -22.48 -18.97
N THR A 117 11.87 -21.61 -18.19
CA THR A 117 11.28 -20.43 -18.78
C THR A 117 12.31 -19.52 -19.44
N LYS A 118 11.86 -18.88 -20.52
CA LYS A 118 12.62 -17.95 -21.34
C LYS A 118 12.84 -16.63 -20.61
N LEU A 119 13.78 -15.84 -21.13
CA LEU A 119 14.02 -14.49 -20.65
C LEU A 119 13.26 -13.44 -21.50
N MET A 120 13.02 -12.28 -20.90
CA MET A 120 12.41 -11.13 -21.56
C MET A 120 13.27 -10.68 -22.74
N GLY A 121 12.63 -10.37 -23.88
CA GLY A 121 13.31 -10.03 -25.13
C GLY A 121 13.84 -11.23 -25.93
N GLN A 122 13.72 -12.47 -25.42
CA GLN A 122 14.08 -13.67 -26.19
C GLN A 122 12.97 -14.02 -27.21
N ARG A 123 13.34 -14.08 -28.49
CA ARG A 123 12.48 -14.49 -29.60
C ARG A 123 12.46 -16.01 -29.77
N ASP A 124 11.35 -16.57 -30.26
CA ASP A 124 11.22 -18.01 -30.54
C ASP A 124 12.04 -18.47 -31.75
N ARG A 125 12.28 -17.56 -32.69
CA ARG A 125 13.08 -17.79 -33.88
C ARG A 125 14.29 -16.87 -33.86
N SER A 126 15.48 -17.43 -34.01
CA SER A 126 16.70 -16.66 -34.29
C SER A 126 16.99 -16.66 -35.78
N ILE A 127 17.46 -15.51 -36.27
CA ILE A 127 17.87 -15.32 -37.66
C ILE A 127 19.26 -14.68 -37.61
N ASN A 128 20.21 -15.30 -38.30
CA ASN A 128 21.54 -14.71 -38.43
C ASN A 128 21.45 -13.46 -39.32
N ILE A 129 21.75 -12.31 -38.73
CA ILE A 129 21.71 -11.00 -39.39
C ILE A 129 23.10 -10.40 -39.29
N THR A 130 23.68 -10.09 -40.44
CA THR A 130 24.97 -9.40 -40.53
C THR A 130 24.76 -7.97 -41.02
N PRO A 131 25.48 -6.98 -40.46
CA PRO A 131 25.46 -5.61 -40.99
C PRO A 131 25.82 -5.58 -42.49
N PRO A 132 25.14 -4.75 -43.30
CA PRO A 132 25.50 -4.52 -44.69
C PRO A 132 26.94 -3.96 -44.83
N SER A 133 27.63 -4.31 -45.91
CA SER A 133 28.96 -3.74 -46.22
C SER A 133 28.91 -2.25 -46.62
N SER A 134 27.74 -1.76 -47.02
CA SER A 134 27.46 -0.37 -47.41
C SER A 134 25.97 -0.07 -47.20
N TYR A 135 25.63 1.21 -47.01
CA TYR A 135 24.26 1.66 -46.78
C TYR A 135 23.82 2.66 -47.85
N ASP A 136 22.54 2.59 -48.26
CA ASP A 136 21.95 3.54 -49.21
C ASP A 136 21.89 4.95 -48.61
N ARG A 137 21.65 5.03 -47.29
CA ARG A 137 21.59 6.28 -46.55
C ARG A 137 22.22 6.17 -45.16
N THR A 138 23.04 7.17 -44.81
CA THR A 138 23.55 7.36 -43.44
C THR A 138 23.00 8.66 -42.84
N ILE A 139 22.53 8.60 -41.59
CA ILE A 139 21.98 9.71 -40.81
C ILE A 139 22.81 9.87 -39.55
N ARG A 140 23.32 11.09 -39.31
CA ARG A 140 24.22 11.39 -38.18
C ARG A 140 24.16 12.83 -37.67
N ASP A 141 23.32 13.66 -38.27
CA ASP A 141 23.15 15.07 -37.92
C ASP A 141 21.90 15.28 -37.05
N ASN A 142 22.00 16.23 -36.11
CA ASN A 142 20.93 16.49 -35.16
C ASN A 142 19.60 16.91 -35.81
N SER A 143 19.63 17.65 -36.92
CA SER A 143 18.40 18.08 -37.60
C SER A 143 17.59 16.91 -38.13
N THR A 144 18.24 15.93 -38.73
CA THR A 144 17.57 14.74 -39.28
C THR A 144 17.18 13.78 -38.16
N LEU A 145 18.01 13.64 -37.13
CA LEU A 145 17.70 12.80 -35.96
C LEU A 145 16.47 13.31 -35.18
N GLY A 146 16.29 14.64 -35.12
CA GLY A 146 15.13 15.26 -34.46
C GLY A 146 13.78 14.87 -35.07
N ASN A 147 13.73 14.44 -36.33
CA ASN A 147 12.49 13.97 -36.96
C ASN A 147 11.98 12.66 -36.33
N PHE A 148 12.88 11.79 -35.85
CA PHE A 148 12.47 10.55 -35.17
C PHE A 148 11.89 10.82 -33.77
N ALA A 149 12.36 11.87 -33.09
CA ALA A 149 11.96 12.21 -31.72
C ALA A 149 10.45 12.52 -31.58
N SER A 150 9.78 12.85 -32.69
CA SER A 150 8.38 13.30 -32.71
C SER A 150 7.46 12.38 -33.52
N ASP A 151 7.91 11.17 -33.88
CA ASP A 151 7.20 10.27 -34.78
C ASP A 151 6.96 8.89 -34.16
N PRO A 152 6.00 8.76 -33.23
CA PRO A 152 5.62 7.47 -32.67
C PRO A 152 4.97 6.53 -33.69
N SER A 153 4.59 7.04 -34.87
CA SER A 153 3.96 6.23 -35.93
C SER A 153 4.96 5.51 -36.83
N GLY A 154 6.26 5.84 -36.73
CA GLY A 154 7.29 5.33 -37.63
C GLY A 154 7.13 5.79 -39.09
N SER A 155 6.34 6.83 -39.33
CA SER A 155 6.08 7.42 -40.65
C SER A 155 7.35 7.93 -41.32
N TYR A 156 8.27 8.51 -40.58
CA TYR A 156 9.54 9.00 -41.07
C TYR A 156 10.47 7.86 -41.52
N PHE A 157 10.46 6.74 -40.79
CA PHE A 157 11.11 5.52 -41.29
C PHE A 157 10.45 5.02 -42.57
N ALA A 158 9.12 5.07 -42.67
CA ALA A 158 8.41 4.69 -43.89
C ALA A 158 8.82 5.55 -45.11
N GLU A 159 8.98 6.86 -44.92
CA GLU A 159 9.49 7.78 -45.95
C GLU A 159 10.91 7.44 -46.39
N LEU A 160 11.81 7.16 -45.43
CA LEU A 160 13.19 6.77 -45.72
C LEU A 160 13.24 5.44 -46.48
N PHE A 161 12.47 4.43 -46.06
CA PHE A 161 12.44 3.12 -46.70
C PHE A 161 11.73 3.10 -48.06
N ALA A 162 10.97 4.14 -48.42
CA ALA A 162 10.38 4.27 -49.75
C ALA A 162 11.44 4.42 -50.85
N THR A 163 12.64 4.91 -50.50
CA THR A 163 13.74 5.16 -51.47
C THR A 163 15.04 4.44 -51.11
N ASN A 164 15.13 3.80 -49.95
CA ASN A 164 16.33 3.12 -49.46
C ASN A 164 15.97 1.70 -48.99
N ASP A 165 16.84 0.73 -49.26
CA ASP A 165 16.71 -0.63 -48.73
C ASP A 165 17.50 -0.79 -47.41
N THR A 166 18.56 0.00 -47.25
CA THR A 166 19.49 -0.05 -46.12
C THR A 166 19.75 1.34 -45.52
N LEU A 167 19.57 1.47 -44.20
CA LEU A 167 19.81 2.69 -43.44
C LEU A 167 20.91 2.49 -42.40
N HIS A 168 21.72 3.52 -42.15
CA HIS A 168 22.65 3.59 -41.02
C HIS A 168 22.41 4.85 -40.20
N ILE A 169 21.98 4.69 -38.95
CA ILE A 169 21.66 5.78 -38.03
C ILE A 169 22.74 5.82 -36.95
N MET A 170 23.38 6.97 -36.78
CA MET A 170 24.48 7.16 -35.85
C MET A 170 24.12 8.24 -34.83
N THR A 171 24.18 7.92 -33.54
CA THR A 171 24.01 8.88 -32.45
C THR A 171 25.35 9.23 -31.80
N SER A 172 25.49 10.46 -31.33
CA SER A 172 26.65 10.96 -30.59
C SER A 172 26.24 12.05 -29.61
N ASN A 173 27.11 12.43 -28.69
CA ASN A 173 26.87 13.61 -27.86
C ASN A 173 26.58 14.84 -28.73
N GLY A 174 25.43 15.50 -28.49
CA GLY A 174 24.92 16.62 -29.28
C GLY A 174 24.18 16.26 -30.59
N ASN A 175 24.17 14.99 -31.00
CA ASN A 175 23.39 14.46 -32.13
C ASN A 175 22.66 13.20 -31.66
N TRP A 176 21.54 13.37 -30.97
CA TRP A 176 20.86 12.29 -30.26
C TRP A 176 19.34 12.51 -30.20
N THR A 177 18.59 11.42 -30.17
CA THR A 177 17.15 11.41 -29.88
C THR A 177 16.85 10.28 -28.89
N ARG A 178 15.80 10.43 -28.09
CA ARG A 178 15.41 9.45 -27.07
C ARG A 178 14.87 8.16 -27.67
N GLU A 179 14.15 8.25 -28.78
CA GLU A 179 13.33 7.17 -29.29
C GLU A 179 13.43 7.02 -30.81
N PHE A 180 13.33 5.77 -31.28
CA PHE A 180 13.20 5.39 -32.67
C PHE A 180 12.04 4.39 -32.81
N HIS A 181 11.00 4.73 -33.55
CA HIS A 181 9.81 3.87 -33.73
C HIS A 181 9.83 3.24 -35.12
N LEU A 182 10.11 1.93 -35.21
CA LEU A 182 10.17 1.23 -36.49
C LEU A 182 8.77 0.91 -37.02
N PRO A 183 8.54 1.00 -38.34
CA PRO A 183 7.24 0.73 -38.91
C PRO A 183 6.99 -0.79 -38.98
N ALA A 184 5.79 -1.23 -38.63
CA ALA A 184 5.40 -2.64 -38.62
C ALA A 184 4.79 -3.11 -39.97
N GLY A 185 4.85 -4.42 -40.23
CA GLY A 185 4.12 -5.06 -41.33
C GLY A 185 4.98 -5.46 -42.54
N SER A 186 4.42 -6.30 -43.42
CA SER A 186 5.15 -6.96 -44.52
C SER A 186 5.58 -6.01 -45.66
N GLY A 187 5.21 -4.73 -45.61
CA GLY A 187 5.62 -3.72 -46.59
C GLY A 187 7.12 -3.38 -46.55
N TYR A 188 7.81 -3.79 -45.49
CA TYR A 188 9.23 -3.53 -45.25
C TYR A 188 10.09 -4.79 -45.40
N GLU A 189 9.58 -5.83 -46.05
CA GLU A 189 10.30 -7.10 -46.21
C GLU A 189 11.74 -6.91 -46.73
N ASN A 190 12.70 -7.51 -46.03
CA ASN A 190 14.15 -7.41 -46.27
C ASN A 190 14.80 -6.02 -46.12
N LYS A 191 14.06 -4.99 -45.70
CA LYS A 191 14.67 -3.71 -45.31
C LYS A 191 15.58 -3.89 -44.10
N ILE A 192 16.68 -3.15 -44.07
CA ILE A 192 17.70 -3.21 -43.00
C ILE A 192 17.96 -1.82 -42.45
N VAL A 193 18.07 -1.72 -41.13
CA VAL A 193 18.59 -0.53 -40.46
C VAL A 193 19.66 -0.94 -39.45
N THR A 194 20.81 -0.27 -39.51
CA THR A 194 21.85 -0.39 -38.49
C THR A 194 21.88 0.88 -37.66
N PHE A 195 21.96 0.72 -36.35
CA PHE A 195 22.17 1.80 -35.38
C PHE A 195 23.57 1.67 -34.77
N THR A 196 24.27 2.79 -34.62
CA THR A 196 25.53 2.86 -33.86
C THR A 196 25.46 4.03 -32.90
N SER A 197 25.77 3.81 -31.61
CA SER A 197 25.75 4.89 -30.61
C SER A 197 27.12 5.14 -30.01
N ASN A 198 27.53 6.40 -30.06
CA ASN A 198 28.60 6.98 -29.24
C ASN A 198 28.05 8.14 -28.39
N ALA A 199 26.76 8.09 -28.06
CA ALA A 199 26.12 9.05 -27.16
C ALA A 199 26.15 8.51 -25.73
N ASP A 200 26.41 9.39 -24.76
CA ASP A 200 26.37 9.02 -23.34
C ASP A 200 24.93 8.72 -22.87
N TYR A 201 23.95 9.33 -23.52
CA TYR A 201 22.54 9.04 -23.30
C TYR A 201 22.10 7.87 -24.18
N SER A 202 21.39 6.91 -23.59
CA SER A 202 20.83 5.76 -24.32
C SER A 202 19.56 6.16 -25.08
N SER A 203 19.32 5.56 -26.24
CA SER A 203 18.05 5.66 -26.97
C SER A 203 17.26 4.35 -26.86
N THR A 204 15.93 4.39 -27.02
CA THR A 204 15.10 3.18 -27.14
C THR A 204 14.65 3.00 -28.58
N ILE A 205 14.86 1.83 -29.15
CA ILE A 205 14.33 1.43 -30.45
C ILE A 205 13.09 0.58 -30.19
N PHE A 206 11.92 1.08 -30.59
CA PHE A 206 10.65 0.38 -30.53
C PHE A 206 10.43 -0.39 -31.82
N ASP A 207 10.25 -1.70 -31.70
CA ASP A 207 9.76 -2.57 -32.78
C ASP A 207 8.37 -3.15 -32.42
N SER A 208 7.81 -4.03 -33.26
CA SER A 208 6.46 -4.57 -33.04
C SER A 208 6.32 -5.49 -31.82
N ASP A 209 7.41 -6.07 -31.31
CA ASP A 209 7.34 -7.03 -30.19
C ASP A 209 8.52 -6.96 -29.18
N SER A 210 9.48 -6.02 -29.31
CA SER A 210 10.50 -5.76 -28.29
C SER A 210 11.10 -4.36 -28.33
N ASP A 211 11.37 -3.79 -27.15
CA ASP A 211 12.17 -2.58 -26.99
C ASP A 211 13.66 -2.95 -26.96
N LEU A 212 14.49 -2.22 -27.71
CA LEU A 212 15.94 -2.40 -27.77
C LEU A 212 16.66 -1.14 -27.28
N LEU A 213 17.48 -1.30 -26.24
CA LEU A 213 18.28 -0.20 -25.70
C LEU A 213 19.55 0.02 -26.54
N LEU A 214 19.64 1.19 -27.16
CA LEU A 214 20.82 1.64 -27.89
C LEU A 214 21.73 2.45 -26.94
N SER A 215 22.58 1.74 -26.21
CA SER A 215 23.54 2.31 -25.25
C SER A 215 24.83 2.80 -25.92
N HIS A 216 25.63 3.59 -25.21
CA HIS A 216 26.98 3.96 -25.64
C HIS A 216 27.80 2.71 -26.05
N GLY A 217 28.49 2.78 -27.20
CA GLY A 217 29.33 1.70 -27.71
C GLY A 217 28.58 0.56 -28.40
N SER A 218 27.25 0.60 -28.48
CA SER A 218 26.45 -0.45 -29.12
C SER A 218 26.35 -0.29 -30.64
N GLU A 219 26.28 -1.43 -31.35
CA GLU A 219 25.90 -1.53 -32.76
C GLU A 219 24.79 -2.57 -32.92
N ILE A 220 23.62 -2.15 -33.41
CA ILE A 220 22.43 -3.00 -33.56
C ILE A 220 21.97 -2.96 -35.01
N THR A 221 21.92 -4.10 -35.67
CA THR A 221 21.37 -4.25 -37.02
C THR A 221 20.04 -4.98 -36.96
N LEU A 222 19.01 -4.36 -37.50
CA LEU A 222 17.66 -4.89 -37.59
C LEU A 222 17.29 -5.17 -39.04
N LYS A 223 16.65 -6.32 -39.29
CA LYS A 223 16.12 -6.72 -40.60
C LYS A 223 14.66 -7.15 -40.47
N ASN A 224 13.81 -6.61 -41.33
CA ASN A 224 12.40 -6.99 -41.37
C ASN A 224 12.21 -8.29 -42.18
N ILE A 225 11.59 -9.30 -41.56
CA ILE A 225 11.32 -10.61 -42.17
C ILE A 225 9.91 -11.04 -41.76
N GLY A 226 9.03 -11.24 -42.74
CA GLY A 226 7.63 -11.57 -42.50
C GLY A 226 6.86 -10.48 -41.76
N GLY A 227 7.30 -9.21 -41.86
CA GLY A 227 6.70 -8.07 -41.19
C GLY A 227 7.18 -7.80 -39.76
N VAL A 228 8.12 -8.60 -39.24
CA VAL A 228 8.73 -8.46 -37.91
C VAL A 228 10.19 -8.04 -38.05
N TRP A 229 10.65 -7.09 -37.23
CA TRP A 229 12.05 -6.71 -37.17
C TRP A 229 12.83 -7.66 -36.26
N TYR A 230 13.80 -8.37 -36.83
CA TYR A 230 14.73 -9.23 -36.09
C TYR A 230 16.07 -8.52 -35.94
N SER A 231 16.75 -8.72 -34.82
CA SER A 231 18.05 -8.11 -34.54
C SER A 231 19.20 -9.10 -34.71
N ASN A 232 20.39 -8.60 -35.04
CA ASN A 232 21.63 -9.39 -35.02
C ASN A 232 21.99 -9.96 -33.63
N LEU A 233 21.34 -9.46 -32.56
CA LEU A 233 21.52 -9.96 -31.20
C LEU A 233 20.69 -11.22 -30.92
N ASP A 234 19.65 -11.49 -31.72
CA ASP A 234 18.67 -12.56 -31.43
C ASP A 234 19.30 -13.95 -31.41
N GLU A 235 20.30 -14.22 -32.24
CA GLU A 235 20.95 -15.53 -32.30
C GLU A 235 21.69 -15.87 -31.00
N GLU A 236 22.57 -14.98 -30.53
CA GLU A 236 23.28 -15.20 -29.28
C GLU A 236 22.33 -15.15 -28.08
N PHE A 237 21.44 -14.15 -28.05
CA PHE A 237 20.51 -13.94 -26.94
C PHE A 237 19.54 -15.12 -26.81
N SER A 238 19.15 -15.77 -27.92
CA SER A 238 18.32 -16.99 -27.91
C SER A 238 18.97 -18.20 -27.26
N ARG A 239 20.31 -18.21 -27.12
CA ARG A 239 21.06 -19.30 -26.49
C ARG A 239 21.23 -19.10 -24.99
N ILE A 240 20.92 -17.92 -24.46
CA ILE A 240 21.09 -17.61 -23.04
C ILE A 240 20.00 -18.34 -22.24
N THR A 241 20.41 -19.04 -21.18
CA THR A 241 19.52 -19.67 -20.20
C THR A 241 20.00 -19.40 -18.78
N TYR A 242 19.08 -19.37 -17.82
CA TYR A 242 19.44 -19.20 -16.42
C TYR A 242 20.29 -20.37 -15.90
N ASN A 243 19.82 -21.61 -16.10
CA ASN A 243 20.54 -22.84 -15.77
C ASN A 243 20.10 -23.99 -16.69
N ASP A 244 21.04 -24.82 -17.16
CA ASP A 244 20.83 -25.92 -18.11
C ASP A 244 20.56 -27.29 -17.45
N LYS A 245 20.43 -27.34 -16.12
CA LYS A 245 20.27 -28.57 -15.32
C LYS A 245 19.17 -28.45 -14.25
N THR A 246 18.35 -27.40 -14.34
CA THR A 246 17.36 -27.08 -13.32
C THR A 246 15.97 -27.45 -13.82
N TYR A 247 15.25 -28.21 -13.00
CA TYR A 247 13.82 -28.46 -13.18
C TYR A 247 13.03 -27.33 -12.53
N SER A 248 11.86 -26.99 -13.08
CA SER A 248 11.02 -25.91 -12.54
C SER A 248 9.56 -26.33 -12.33
N ALA A 249 8.90 -25.74 -11.35
CA ALA A 249 7.45 -25.84 -11.17
C ALA A 249 6.92 -24.54 -10.55
N ILE A 250 5.71 -24.13 -10.90
CA ILE A 250 5.08 -22.92 -10.37
C ILE A 250 4.11 -23.33 -9.27
N ILE A 251 4.30 -22.80 -8.07
CA ILE A 251 3.44 -23.00 -6.91
C ILE A 251 2.45 -21.83 -6.83
N PRO A 252 1.13 -22.10 -6.81
CA PRO A 252 0.10 -21.07 -6.66
C PRO A 252 0.26 -20.25 -5.37
N ALA A 253 -0.14 -18.98 -5.40
CA ALA A 253 0.04 -18.05 -4.28
C ALA A 253 -0.56 -18.57 -2.97
N GLU A 254 -1.78 -19.10 -2.99
CA GLU A 254 -2.54 -19.58 -1.82
C GLU A 254 -1.84 -20.73 -1.08
N ILE A 255 -0.93 -21.44 -1.74
CA ILE A 255 -0.14 -22.53 -1.17
C ILE A 255 1.10 -22.00 -0.43
N VAL A 256 1.61 -20.83 -0.83
CA VAL A 256 2.84 -20.24 -0.28
C VAL A 256 2.56 -19.57 1.06
N GLN A 257 2.69 -20.35 2.13
CA GLN A 257 2.45 -19.90 3.50
C GLN A 257 3.50 -20.49 4.46
N SER A 258 3.62 -19.92 5.65
CA SER A 258 4.55 -20.42 6.66
C SER A 258 4.35 -21.91 6.97
N GLY A 259 5.46 -22.62 7.20
CA GLY A 259 5.50 -24.05 7.49
C GLY A 259 5.36 -24.96 6.26
N LEU A 260 5.33 -24.40 5.04
CA LEU A 260 5.37 -25.13 3.79
C LEU A 260 6.64 -26.00 3.68
N LYS A 261 6.49 -27.18 3.10
CA LYS A 261 7.57 -28.16 2.87
C LYS A 261 7.46 -28.70 1.45
N PHE A 262 8.59 -28.99 0.83
CA PHE A 262 8.63 -29.62 -0.49
C PHE A 262 9.28 -31.00 -0.43
N THR A 263 8.70 -31.95 -1.17
CA THR A 263 9.32 -33.23 -1.49
C THR A 263 9.48 -33.35 -2.99
N PHE A 264 10.70 -33.59 -3.44
CA PHE A 264 11.05 -33.90 -4.82
C PHE A 264 11.22 -35.41 -4.95
N LYS A 265 10.71 -36.00 -6.03
CA LYS A 265 10.86 -37.44 -6.30
C LYS A 265 11.30 -37.69 -7.73
N HIS A 266 12.20 -38.66 -7.88
CA HIS A 266 12.64 -39.22 -9.14
C HIS A 266 12.87 -40.72 -8.93
N ASP A 267 12.12 -41.56 -9.65
CA ASP A 267 12.05 -43.00 -9.43
C ASP A 267 11.73 -43.35 -7.95
N ASP A 268 12.58 -44.14 -7.29
CA ASP A 268 12.49 -44.53 -5.88
C ASP A 268 13.14 -43.52 -4.92
N LYS A 269 13.85 -42.51 -5.44
CA LYS A 269 14.59 -41.52 -4.67
C LYS A 269 13.75 -40.30 -4.33
N GLN A 270 14.05 -39.69 -3.18
CA GLN A 270 13.36 -38.54 -2.65
C GLN A 270 14.30 -37.52 -2.00
N GLY A 271 14.00 -36.25 -2.22
CA GLY A 271 14.68 -35.11 -1.61
C GLY A 271 13.65 -34.26 -0.86
N ARG A 272 13.84 -34.03 0.43
CA ARG A 272 12.94 -33.22 1.26
C ARG A 272 13.57 -31.89 1.62
N LEU A 273 12.83 -30.82 1.35
CA LEU A 273 13.16 -29.46 1.77
C LEU A 273 12.15 -29.01 2.84
N THR A 274 12.68 -28.61 3.98
CA THR A 274 11.94 -28.17 5.18
C THR A 274 12.57 -26.91 5.75
N ASN A 275 11.84 -26.23 6.65
CA ASN A 275 12.22 -24.97 7.27
C ASN A 275 12.43 -23.87 6.22
N LEU A 276 11.41 -23.68 5.38
CA LEU A 276 11.41 -22.62 4.38
C LEU A 276 11.26 -21.26 5.06
N ASP A 277 12.03 -20.28 4.59
CA ASP A 277 11.93 -18.90 5.03
C ASP A 277 10.85 -18.18 4.19
N ILE A 278 9.68 -18.01 4.80
CA ILE A 278 8.50 -17.38 4.19
C ILE A 278 8.04 -16.27 5.12
N GLY A 279 8.18 -15.04 4.65
CA GLY A 279 7.85 -13.82 5.37
C GLY A 279 6.41 -13.37 5.18
N ALA A 280 6.14 -12.10 5.46
CA ALA A 280 4.78 -11.60 5.50
C ALA A 280 4.11 -11.54 4.12
N PRO A 281 2.76 -11.60 4.04
CA PRO A 281 2.01 -11.23 2.86
C PRO A 281 2.00 -9.70 2.67
N ASN A 282 3.15 -9.15 2.27
CA ASN A 282 3.44 -7.72 2.13
C ASN A 282 2.47 -7.00 1.18
N GLU A 283 2.11 -5.75 1.47
CA GLU A 283 1.23 -4.93 0.62
C GLU A 283 1.77 -3.52 0.43
N LEU A 284 1.46 -2.93 -0.73
CA LEU A 284 1.76 -1.53 -1.05
C LEU A 284 0.50 -0.84 -1.60
N ILE A 285 0.17 0.31 -1.04
CA ILE A 285 -0.89 1.19 -1.56
C ILE A 285 -0.24 2.47 -2.09
N LEU A 286 -0.50 2.80 -3.35
CA LEU A 286 -0.06 4.03 -4.00
C LEU A 286 -1.28 4.88 -4.35
N HIS A 287 -1.35 6.10 -3.85
CA HIS A 287 -2.30 7.11 -4.31
C HIS A 287 -1.62 7.96 -5.38
N THR A 288 -2.25 8.20 -6.52
CA THR A 288 -1.68 9.00 -7.62
C THR A 288 -2.47 10.29 -7.80
N ILE A 289 -1.81 11.45 -7.82
CA ILE A 289 -2.47 12.76 -8.01
C ILE A 289 -1.59 13.74 -8.82
N ASP A 290 -2.17 14.44 -9.80
CA ASP A 290 -1.50 15.52 -10.54
C ASP A 290 -1.94 16.90 -10.00
N ILE A 291 -0.98 17.73 -9.61
CA ILE A 291 -1.22 18.96 -8.84
C ILE A 291 -0.71 20.19 -9.60
N GLY A 292 -1.62 21.08 -9.98
CA GLY A 292 -1.33 22.40 -10.53
C GLY A 292 -1.55 23.51 -9.49
N MET A 293 -0.50 24.21 -9.08
CA MET A 293 -0.54 25.26 -8.04
C MET A 293 -0.35 26.65 -8.67
N LEU A 294 -1.44 27.42 -8.77
CA LEU A 294 -1.49 28.71 -9.49
C LEU A 294 -1.19 28.59 -11.00
N THR A 295 -1.30 27.38 -11.53
CA THR A 295 -1.15 26.97 -12.92
C THR A 295 -1.92 25.65 -13.12
N PRO A 296 -2.41 25.30 -14.31
CA PRO A 296 -3.00 23.98 -14.55
C PRO A 296 -2.04 22.82 -14.22
N PRO A 297 -2.56 21.63 -13.88
CA PRO A 297 -1.77 20.39 -13.78
C PRO A 297 -0.98 20.10 -15.07
N ARG A 298 0.05 19.27 -14.97
CA ARG A 298 0.94 19.00 -16.12
C ARG A 298 0.31 18.10 -17.16
N ASP A 299 -0.61 17.23 -16.75
CA ASP A 299 -1.18 16.17 -17.59
C ASP A 299 -0.10 15.22 -18.15
N GLN A 300 0.96 14.99 -17.37
CA GLN A 300 2.13 14.17 -17.73
C GLN A 300 2.38 13.07 -16.68
N PHE A 301 1.32 12.39 -16.26
CA PHE A 301 1.38 11.34 -15.23
C PHE A 301 1.01 9.97 -15.82
N SER A 302 1.89 9.42 -16.67
CA SER A 302 1.63 8.14 -17.34
C SER A 302 1.35 7.00 -16.38
N PHE A 303 2.09 6.90 -15.26
CA PHE A 303 1.84 5.86 -14.27
C PHE A 303 0.42 5.89 -13.73
N GLN A 304 -0.18 7.05 -13.51
CA GLN A 304 -1.57 7.13 -13.01
C GLN A 304 -2.59 6.49 -13.97
N LYS A 305 -2.30 6.54 -15.29
CA LYS A 305 -3.28 6.25 -16.35
C LYS A 305 -3.12 4.87 -16.99
N ASP A 306 -1.99 4.20 -16.76
CA ASP A 306 -1.63 2.98 -17.49
C ASP A 306 -1.45 1.79 -16.52
N PRO A 307 -2.45 0.89 -16.44
CA PRO A 307 -2.39 -0.31 -15.62
C PRO A 307 -1.22 -1.23 -15.93
N GLU A 308 -0.70 -1.23 -17.16
CA GLU A 308 0.47 -2.03 -17.52
C GLU A 308 1.73 -1.53 -16.80
N LEU A 309 1.84 -0.21 -16.57
CA LEU A 309 2.92 0.33 -15.75
C LEU A 309 2.81 -0.09 -14.28
N HIS A 310 1.59 -0.20 -13.74
CA HIS A 310 1.37 -0.74 -12.39
C HIS A 310 1.86 -2.20 -12.30
N ARG A 311 1.44 -3.02 -13.28
CA ARG A 311 1.80 -4.44 -13.40
C ARG A 311 3.31 -4.63 -13.51
N GLN A 312 3.96 -3.80 -14.33
CA GLN A 312 5.40 -3.83 -14.52
C GLN A 312 6.16 -3.48 -13.25
N TYR A 313 5.72 -2.48 -12.48
CA TYR A 313 6.36 -2.13 -11.22
C TYR A 313 6.21 -3.24 -10.17
N PHE A 314 5.04 -3.90 -10.10
CA PHE A 314 4.78 -5.02 -9.19
C PHE A 314 5.80 -6.17 -9.33
N GLN A 315 6.37 -6.38 -10.52
CA GLN A 315 7.40 -7.41 -10.74
C GLN A 315 8.68 -7.14 -9.96
N HIS A 316 8.99 -5.88 -9.64
CA HIS A 316 10.27 -5.47 -9.05
C HIS A 316 10.26 -5.36 -7.53
N ILE A 317 9.12 -5.51 -6.87
CA ILE A 317 9.00 -5.32 -5.41
C ILE A 317 8.43 -6.57 -4.73
N PRO A 318 8.85 -6.94 -3.51
CA PRO A 318 8.44 -8.18 -2.81
C PRO A 318 7.11 -8.02 -2.06
N VAL A 319 6.02 -7.74 -2.80
CA VAL A 319 4.64 -7.62 -2.27
C VAL A 319 3.71 -8.70 -2.82
N ARG A 320 2.70 -9.12 -2.05
CA ARG A 320 1.60 -9.96 -2.56
C ARG A 320 0.57 -9.16 -3.37
N ARG A 321 0.41 -7.89 -3.02
CA ARG A 321 -0.62 -7.00 -3.56
C ARG A 321 -0.10 -5.57 -3.69
N LEU A 322 -0.28 -4.99 -4.87
CA LEU A 322 -0.10 -3.57 -5.14
C LEU A 322 -1.48 -2.97 -5.48
N THR A 323 -1.91 -1.97 -4.71
CA THR A 323 -3.12 -1.20 -5.00
C THR A 323 -2.72 0.20 -5.46
N VAL A 324 -3.22 0.63 -6.61
CA VAL A 324 -3.01 1.99 -7.14
C VAL A 324 -4.35 2.71 -7.19
N SER A 325 -4.51 3.75 -6.38
CA SER A 325 -5.70 4.59 -6.33
C SER A 325 -5.48 5.86 -7.14
N GLU A 326 -6.30 6.06 -8.16
CA GLU A 326 -6.38 7.34 -8.84
C GLU A 326 -7.06 8.40 -7.96
N TYR A 327 -6.43 9.57 -7.85
CA TYR A 327 -7.04 10.80 -7.39
C TYR A 327 -7.16 11.80 -8.54
N GLU A 328 -8.29 12.50 -8.57
CA GLU A 328 -8.59 13.50 -9.60
C GLU A 328 -7.54 14.63 -9.64
N PRO A 329 -7.03 15.01 -10.83
CA PRO A 329 -6.10 16.13 -10.97
C PRO A 329 -6.62 17.45 -10.38
N GLN A 330 -5.77 18.17 -9.67
CA GLN A 330 -6.15 19.37 -8.92
C GLN A 330 -5.59 20.65 -9.52
N TYR A 331 -6.47 21.55 -9.96
CA TYR A 331 -6.08 22.91 -10.34
C TYR A 331 -6.39 23.91 -9.22
N LEU A 332 -5.38 24.17 -8.39
CA LEU A 332 -5.46 25.14 -7.30
C LEU A 332 -5.24 26.56 -7.84
N ARG A 333 -6.34 27.24 -8.19
CA ARG A 333 -6.32 28.63 -8.68
C ARG A 333 -5.90 29.63 -7.61
N GLU A 334 -6.14 29.29 -6.36
CA GLU A 334 -5.69 30.02 -5.18
C GLU A 334 -5.01 29.03 -4.24
N VAL A 335 -4.02 29.52 -3.49
CA VAL A 335 -3.24 28.71 -2.56
C VAL A 335 -3.11 29.45 -1.24
N MET A 336 -3.72 28.94 -0.18
CA MET A 336 -3.52 29.41 1.18
C MET A 336 -2.30 28.73 1.80
N LEU A 337 -1.32 29.51 2.25
CA LEU A 337 -0.19 29.00 3.04
C LEU A 337 -0.56 28.91 4.53
N PRO A 338 0.11 28.03 5.31
CA PRO A 338 -0.20 27.86 6.73
C PRO A 338 0.06 29.09 7.61
N ASP A 339 0.80 30.09 7.11
CA ASP A 339 1.01 31.37 7.78
C ASP A 339 -0.11 32.40 7.47
N GLY A 340 -1.15 32.00 6.75
CA GLY A 340 -2.32 32.82 6.43
C GLY A 340 -2.17 33.67 5.16
N ARG A 341 -1.07 33.53 4.41
CA ARG A 341 -0.92 34.20 3.12
C ARG A 341 -1.72 33.47 2.04
N LEU A 342 -2.70 34.17 1.46
CA LEU A 342 -3.41 33.72 0.26
C LEU A 342 -2.65 34.15 -1.00
N LEU A 343 -2.27 33.18 -1.82
CA LEU A 343 -1.62 33.38 -3.12
C LEU A 343 -2.66 33.19 -4.23
N THR A 344 -2.70 34.09 -5.20
CA THR A 344 -3.67 34.05 -6.32
C THR A 344 -3.04 34.14 -7.70
N ASN A 345 -1.76 34.53 -7.79
CA ASN A 345 -1.06 34.76 -9.06
C ASN A 345 0.23 33.96 -9.21
N PHE A 346 1.10 34.01 -8.19
CA PHE A 346 2.34 33.25 -8.06
C PHE A 346 2.79 33.26 -6.59
N ASP A 347 3.65 32.32 -6.21
CA ASP A 347 4.35 32.31 -4.92
C ASP A 347 5.56 33.24 -4.96
N PRO A 348 5.70 34.22 -4.04
CA PRO A 348 6.85 35.11 -3.97
C PRO A 348 8.20 34.43 -3.73
N SER A 349 8.25 33.16 -3.30
CA SER A 349 9.51 32.43 -3.27
C SER A 349 9.98 32.02 -4.66
N GLU A 350 11.27 31.74 -4.75
CA GLU A 350 11.86 31.01 -5.87
C GLU A 350 11.46 29.53 -5.76
N GLY A 351 11.10 28.91 -6.90
CA GLY A 351 10.87 27.47 -6.99
C GLY A 351 11.93 26.80 -7.86
N ASP A 352 12.19 25.53 -7.62
CA ASP A 352 12.97 24.67 -8.52
C ASP A 352 12.47 23.22 -8.39
N VAL A 353 13.24 22.25 -8.89
CA VAL A 353 12.86 20.82 -8.79
C VAL A 353 12.75 20.32 -7.33
N TYR A 354 13.54 20.87 -6.40
CA TYR A 354 13.63 20.51 -4.99
C TYR A 354 13.01 21.53 -4.02
N THR A 355 12.82 22.79 -4.43
CA THR A 355 12.46 23.91 -3.54
C THR A 355 11.20 24.67 -3.99
N GLY A 356 10.69 25.53 -3.10
CA GLY A 356 9.47 26.34 -3.27
C GLY A 356 8.47 26.14 -2.13
N ASN A 357 7.80 27.21 -1.65
CA ASN A 357 6.88 27.05 -0.50
C ASN A 357 5.69 26.16 -0.88
N MET A 358 5.08 26.37 -2.06
CA MET A 358 3.95 25.55 -2.50
C MET A 358 4.34 24.06 -2.64
N ARG A 359 5.53 23.76 -3.18
CA ARG A 359 6.07 22.39 -3.23
C ARG A 359 6.06 21.71 -1.85
N GLY A 360 6.64 22.37 -0.85
CA GLY A 360 6.77 21.81 0.50
C GLY A 360 5.45 21.80 1.28
N GLN A 361 4.75 22.92 1.32
CA GLN A 361 3.57 23.09 2.17
C GLN A 361 2.30 22.48 1.57
N ILE A 362 2.15 22.54 0.24
CA ILE A 362 0.91 22.16 -0.44
C ILE A 362 1.02 20.76 -1.03
N ALA A 363 1.89 20.55 -2.02
CA ALA A 363 1.98 19.26 -2.71
C ALA A 363 2.38 18.11 -1.77
N LYS A 364 3.40 18.33 -0.94
CA LYS A 364 3.87 17.37 0.06
C LYS A 364 2.99 17.33 1.31
N LEU A 365 3.04 18.38 2.13
CA LEU A 365 2.47 18.35 3.48
C LEU A 365 0.92 18.41 3.48
N LEU A 366 0.30 19.28 2.69
CA LEU A 366 -1.16 19.38 2.71
C LEU A 366 -1.83 18.22 1.95
N ILE A 367 -1.37 17.94 0.72
CA ILE A 367 -2.04 16.99 -0.17
C ILE A 367 -1.55 15.57 0.09
N SER A 368 -0.26 15.28 -0.08
CA SER A 368 0.23 13.90 0.02
C SER A 368 0.09 13.32 1.42
N HIS A 369 0.54 14.05 2.44
CA HIS A 369 0.29 13.65 3.82
C HIS A 369 -1.17 13.80 4.21
N GLY A 370 -1.94 14.72 3.61
CA GLY A 370 -3.38 14.83 3.86
C GLY A 370 -4.13 13.56 3.44
N ILE A 371 -3.89 13.07 2.22
CA ILE A 371 -4.44 11.82 1.70
C ILE A 371 -4.06 10.66 2.61
N ASN A 372 -2.77 10.50 2.96
CA ASN A 372 -2.36 9.40 3.81
C ASN A 372 -2.92 9.52 5.24
N ASN A 373 -2.91 10.72 5.83
CA ASN A 373 -3.40 10.94 7.20
C ASN A 373 -4.92 10.77 7.32
N ALA A 374 -5.68 11.17 6.28
CA ALA A 374 -7.11 10.92 6.21
C ALA A 374 -7.40 9.41 6.15
N ASN A 375 -6.60 8.65 5.41
CA ASN A 375 -6.65 7.18 5.39
C ASN A 375 -6.25 6.51 6.71
N TYR A 376 -5.50 7.20 7.57
CA TYR A 376 -5.23 6.77 8.94
C TYR A 376 -6.28 7.28 9.95
N GLY A 377 -7.20 8.14 9.52
CA GLY A 377 -8.22 8.72 10.39
C GLY A 377 -7.69 9.76 11.36
N LEU A 378 -6.58 10.43 11.05
CA LEU A 378 -6.10 11.60 11.78
C LEU A 378 -6.88 12.82 11.31
N ASN A 379 -7.72 13.45 12.14
CA ASN A 379 -8.54 14.57 11.68
C ASN A 379 -7.74 15.86 11.44
N SER A 380 -6.71 16.14 12.26
CA SER A 380 -5.88 17.34 12.14
C SER A 380 -4.44 17.16 12.65
N SER A 381 -3.54 18.02 12.18
CA SER A 381 -2.11 18.00 12.52
C SER A 381 -1.47 19.39 12.50
N GLY A 382 -0.24 19.52 13.00
CA GLY A 382 0.55 20.76 12.84
C GLY A 382 1.00 20.93 11.38
N SER A 383 1.40 22.13 10.97
CA SER A 383 1.48 22.46 9.53
C SER A 383 2.86 22.32 8.89
N THR A 384 3.95 22.45 9.63
CA THR A 384 5.28 22.64 9.02
C THR A 384 6.18 21.41 9.02
N ARG A 385 5.78 20.34 9.71
CA ARG A 385 6.63 19.16 9.95
C ARG A 385 6.05 17.88 9.36
N GLU A 386 6.93 17.05 8.79
CA GLU A 386 6.61 15.70 8.31
C GLU A 386 6.33 14.73 9.47
N SER A 387 6.87 15.00 10.68
CA SER A 387 6.74 14.12 11.86
C SER A 387 5.32 13.94 12.40
N TRP A 388 4.35 14.68 11.86
CA TRP A 388 2.93 14.51 12.19
C TRP A 388 2.28 13.36 11.42
N HIS A 389 2.94 12.83 10.40
CA HIS A 389 2.51 11.65 9.66
C HIS A 389 3.06 10.38 10.33
N PRO A 390 2.21 9.40 10.72
CA PRO A 390 2.65 8.24 11.48
C PRO A 390 3.40 7.19 10.63
N PHE A 391 3.14 7.16 9.32
CA PHE A 391 3.70 6.20 8.36
C PHE A 391 3.68 4.73 8.81
N SER A 392 2.60 4.31 9.48
CA SER A 392 2.48 2.97 10.09
C SER A 392 2.23 1.85 9.09
N SER A 393 1.68 2.19 7.92
CA SER A 393 1.44 1.29 6.79
C SER A 393 2.25 1.72 5.57
N ALA A 394 2.52 0.77 4.68
CA ALA A 394 3.14 1.04 3.38
C ALA A 394 2.13 1.66 2.40
N GLN A 395 1.66 2.86 2.74
CA GLN A 395 0.80 3.70 1.92
C GLN A 395 1.57 4.96 1.55
N LEU A 396 1.66 5.25 0.26
CA LEU A 396 2.41 6.37 -0.29
C LEU A 396 1.49 7.19 -1.20
N THR A 397 1.63 8.51 -1.19
CA THR A 397 1.03 9.37 -2.21
C THR A 397 2.12 9.78 -3.20
N VAL A 398 1.95 9.33 -4.44
CA VAL A 398 2.75 9.66 -5.61
C VAL A 398 2.10 10.84 -6.33
N HIS A 399 2.83 11.94 -6.47
CA HIS A 399 2.31 13.12 -7.14
C HIS A 399 3.26 13.69 -8.17
N ASN A 400 2.64 14.21 -9.23
CA ASN A 400 3.23 15.24 -10.07
C ASN A 400 2.84 16.61 -9.50
N ALA A 401 3.77 17.55 -9.47
CA ALA A 401 3.48 18.91 -9.03
C ALA A 401 4.15 19.95 -9.92
N VAL A 402 3.38 20.99 -10.26
CA VAL A 402 3.84 22.18 -10.96
C VAL A 402 3.29 23.41 -10.26
N GLY A 403 4.13 24.43 -10.09
CA GLY A 403 3.76 25.66 -9.41
C GLY A 403 4.24 26.90 -10.14
N LYS A 404 3.51 28.00 -10.01
CA LYS A 404 3.94 29.32 -10.50
C LYS A 404 4.59 30.14 -9.38
N TYR A 405 5.86 30.48 -9.56
CA TYR A 405 6.74 31.15 -8.60
C TYR A 405 7.25 32.50 -9.13
N ALA A 406 8.07 33.20 -8.35
CA ALA A 406 8.71 34.45 -8.75
C ALA A 406 9.59 34.29 -10.01
N ASN A 407 10.22 33.13 -10.20
CA ASN A 407 10.98 32.74 -11.39
C ASN A 407 10.16 31.97 -12.44
N GLY A 408 8.83 32.10 -12.43
CA GLY A 408 7.96 31.50 -13.43
C GLY A 408 7.43 30.13 -13.05
N VAL A 409 6.98 29.36 -14.04
CA VAL A 409 6.39 28.03 -13.81
C VAL A 409 7.50 27.02 -13.61
N GLN A 410 7.47 26.30 -12.49
CA GLN A 410 8.48 25.34 -12.07
C GLN A 410 7.83 23.97 -11.87
N VAL A 411 8.48 22.93 -12.39
CA VAL A 411 8.10 21.53 -12.20
C VAL A 411 8.91 20.96 -11.04
N HIS A 412 8.26 20.19 -10.16
CA HIS A 412 8.89 19.56 -9.00
C HIS A 412 9.07 18.06 -9.23
N GLY A 413 10.12 17.47 -8.65
CA GLY A 413 10.43 16.04 -8.78
C GLY A 413 11.60 15.59 -7.92
N LEU A 414 12.15 14.42 -8.27
CA LEU A 414 13.40 13.87 -7.75
C LEU A 414 13.46 13.79 -6.22
N SER A 415 12.32 13.57 -5.56
CA SER A 415 12.33 13.36 -4.11
C SER A 415 11.21 12.45 -3.63
N GLY A 416 11.55 11.53 -2.73
CA GLY A 416 10.60 10.71 -1.98
C GLY A 416 11.01 10.54 -0.52
N GLY A 417 10.07 10.07 0.29
CA GLY A 417 10.27 9.73 1.69
C GLY A 417 9.02 9.97 2.53
N ALA A 418 8.93 9.25 3.65
CA ALA A 418 7.85 9.40 4.65
C ALA A 418 6.43 9.36 4.05
N GLY A 419 6.16 8.44 3.12
CA GLY A 419 4.86 8.28 2.48
C GLY A 419 4.59 9.22 1.31
N MET A 420 5.59 9.96 0.81
CA MET A 420 5.45 10.91 -0.29
C MET A 420 6.42 10.57 -1.42
N VAL A 421 5.97 10.77 -2.66
CA VAL A 421 6.81 10.63 -3.86
C VAL A 421 6.49 11.80 -4.80
N THR A 422 7.46 12.69 -5.03
CA THR A 422 7.35 13.85 -5.93
C THR A 422 8.12 13.55 -7.21
N LEU A 423 7.42 13.51 -8.34
CA LEU A 423 8.00 13.06 -9.62
C LEU A 423 7.95 14.11 -10.73
N ILE A 424 9.03 14.16 -11.53
CA ILE A 424 9.00 14.70 -12.89
C ILE A 424 8.52 13.63 -13.86
N ASP A 425 9.21 12.48 -13.89
CA ASP A 425 8.90 11.32 -14.72
C ASP A 425 8.35 10.18 -13.86
N SER A 426 7.18 9.69 -14.24
CA SER A 426 6.49 8.59 -13.55
C SER A 426 6.89 7.21 -14.06
N VAL A 427 7.85 7.16 -14.99
CA VAL A 427 8.37 5.94 -15.60
C VAL A 427 9.90 5.93 -15.47
N GLY A 428 10.47 4.74 -15.27
CA GLY A 428 11.91 4.55 -15.21
C GLY A 428 12.53 4.68 -13.83
N ASN A 429 13.78 5.14 -13.80
CA ASN A 429 14.56 5.12 -12.56
C ASN A 429 14.11 6.14 -11.54
N GLU A 430 13.60 7.31 -11.94
CA GLU A 430 13.10 8.31 -10.97
C GLU A 430 12.02 7.69 -10.08
N PHE A 431 10.99 7.08 -10.68
CA PHE A 431 9.94 6.38 -9.94
C PHE A 431 10.52 5.32 -8.99
N SER A 432 11.40 4.46 -9.49
CA SER A 432 12.02 3.39 -8.69
C SER A 432 12.87 3.96 -7.53
N HIS A 433 13.64 5.03 -7.79
CA HIS A 433 14.51 5.68 -6.83
C HIS A 433 13.72 6.36 -5.70
N GLU A 434 12.69 7.12 -6.05
CA GLU A 434 11.91 7.88 -5.07
C GLU A 434 10.99 6.98 -4.22
N LEU A 435 10.51 5.87 -4.78
CA LEU A 435 9.86 4.83 -3.96
C LEU A 435 10.89 4.11 -3.07
N GLY A 436 12.09 3.84 -3.57
CA GLY A 436 13.19 3.29 -2.79
C GLY A 436 13.51 4.10 -1.51
N HIS A 437 13.47 5.43 -1.58
CA HIS A 437 13.60 6.29 -0.40
C HIS A 437 12.51 6.09 0.64
N ASN A 438 11.26 5.83 0.22
CA ASN A 438 10.16 5.51 1.13
C ASN A 438 10.36 4.16 1.83
N PHE A 439 11.06 3.22 1.17
CA PHE A 439 11.41 1.92 1.73
C PHE A 439 12.65 1.97 2.65
N GLY A 440 13.15 3.17 2.97
CA GLY A 440 14.29 3.36 3.86
C GLY A 440 15.66 3.20 3.19
N LEU A 441 15.71 3.22 1.86
CA LEU A 441 16.98 3.18 1.13
C LEU A 441 17.62 4.57 1.07
N GLY A 442 18.93 4.62 1.27
CA GLY A 442 19.76 5.77 0.88
C GLY A 442 20.35 5.56 -0.51
N HIS A 443 21.22 6.47 -0.94
CA HIS A 443 21.96 6.32 -2.21
C HIS A 443 23.10 5.31 -2.07
N TYR A 444 23.35 4.54 -3.13
CA TYR A 444 24.41 3.52 -3.19
C TYR A 444 24.43 2.54 -2.00
N PRO A 445 23.28 1.93 -1.66
CA PRO A 445 23.17 1.07 -0.49
C PRO A 445 24.09 -0.15 -0.62
N GLY A 446 24.94 -0.38 0.38
CA GLY A 446 25.89 -1.50 0.39
C GLY A 446 27.15 -1.29 -0.47
N GLY A 447 27.38 -0.08 -1.00
CA GLY A 447 28.56 0.22 -1.84
C GLY A 447 28.57 -0.63 -3.12
N PHE A 448 29.75 -0.92 -3.69
CA PHE A 448 29.85 -1.71 -4.93
C PHE A 448 29.17 -3.07 -4.84
N ASP A 449 29.21 -3.71 -3.66
CA ASP A 449 28.65 -5.05 -3.43
C ASP A 449 27.12 -5.05 -3.29
N GLY A 450 26.48 -3.94 -2.93
CA GLY A 450 25.02 -3.83 -2.86
C GLY A 450 24.39 -3.03 -4.01
N ALA A 451 25.13 -2.10 -4.60
CA ALA A 451 24.64 -1.15 -5.60
C ALA A 451 24.62 -1.68 -7.03
N ILE A 452 25.41 -2.70 -7.36
CA ILE A 452 25.64 -3.16 -8.73
C ILE A 452 25.12 -4.59 -8.91
N ASN A 453 24.36 -4.83 -9.99
CA ASN A 453 23.95 -6.16 -10.41
C ASN A 453 25.15 -6.96 -10.91
N ARG A 454 25.17 -8.27 -10.67
CA ARG A 454 26.39 -9.08 -10.82
C ARG A 454 26.20 -10.45 -11.45
N PRO A 455 27.30 -11.09 -11.93
CA PRO A 455 27.28 -12.46 -12.41
C PRO A 455 26.96 -13.44 -11.27
N ALA A 456 26.38 -14.59 -11.63
CA ALA A 456 25.83 -15.56 -10.69
C ALA A 456 26.78 -16.00 -9.56
N ASN A 457 28.09 -16.03 -9.81
CA ASN A 457 29.10 -16.49 -8.83
C ASN A 457 29.55 -15.41 -7.83
N LYS A 458 28.87 -14.24 -7.79
CA LYS A 458 29.14 -13.14 -6.88
C LYS A 458 27.91 -12.86 -6.02
N VAL A 459 28.15 -12.20 -4.88
CA VAL A 459 27.08 -11.61 -4.07
C VAL A 459 26.27 -10.61 -4.91
N ASN A 460 25.04 -10.35 -4.50
CA ASN A 460 24.14 -9.38 -5.12
C ASN A 460 23.81 -9.71 -6.59
N SER A 461 23.79 -11.00 -6.90
CA SER A 461 23.37 -11.53 -8.21
C SER A 461 21.96 -12.10 -8.12
N THR A 462 21.13 -11.75 -9.11
CA THR A 462 19.82 -12.33 -9.34
C THR A 462 19.37 -12.01 -10.75
N TRP A 463 18.39 -12.74 -11.27
CA TRP A 463 17.48 -12.23 -12.30
C TRP A 463 16.13 -11.87 -11.65
N GLY A 464 15.41 -10.92 -12.23
CA GLY A 464 14.01 -10.69 -11.90
C GLY A 464 13.10 -11.74 -12.56
N TRP A 465 11.80 -11.69 -12.27
CA TRP A 465 10.81 -12.54 -12.95
C TRP A 465 9.52 -11.78 -13.15
N ASP A 466 9.06 -11.77 -14.40
CA ASP A 466 7.71 -11.35 -14.74
C ASP A 466 6.78 -12.56 -14.55
N VAL A 467 5.96 -12.52 -13.51
CA VAL A 467 5.07 -13.64 -13.16
C VAL A 467 3.92 -13.81 -14.14
N HIS A 468 3.49 -12.74 -14.81
CA HIS A 468 2.33 -12.75 -15.71
C HIS A 468 2.72 -13.22 -17.11
N GLU A 469 3.89 -12.79 -17.59
CA GLU A 469 4.46 -13.31 -18.84
C GLU A 469 5.19 -14.64 -18.65
N ASN A 470 5.42 -15.02 -17.39
CA ASN A 470 6.27 -16.13 -16.99
C ASN A 470 7.64 -16.07 -17.67
N ARG A 471 8.36 -14.96 -17.55
CA ARG A 471 9.68 -14.77 -18.18
C ARG A 471 10.69 -14.19 -17.19
N PHE A 472 11.94 -14.65 -17.25
CA PHE A 472 13.00 -14.06 -16.45
C PHE A 472 13.35 -12.66 -16.96
N ILE A 473 13.70 -11.74 -16.05
CA ILE A 473 14.22 -10.41 -16.35
C ILE A 473 15.73 -10.43 -16.08
N PRO A 474 16.59 -10.48 -17.10
CA PRO A 474 18.03 -10.47 -16.90
C PRO A 474 18.51 -9.18 -16.22
N ASN A 475 19.59 -9.28 -15.47
CA ASN A 475 20.22 -8.15 -14.77
C ASN A 475 21.36 -7.49 -15.56
N PHE A 476 21.36 -7.71 -16.87
CA PHE A 476 22.30 -7.15 -17.84
C PHE A 476 21.55 -6.70 -19.10
N GLU A 477 22.11 -5.73 -19.81
CA GLU A 477 21.58 -5.21 -21.08
C GLU A 477 21.52 -6.30 -22.15
N ARG A 478 20.55 -6.22 -23.08
CA ARG A 478 20.51 -7.09 -24.27
C ARG A 478 21.62 -6.75 -25.27
N SER A 479 22.11 -5.50 -25.22
CA SER A 479 23.11 -4.97 -26.11
C SER A 479 24.51 -5.42 -25.71
N ILE A 480 25.32 -5.79 -26.71
CA ILE A 480 26.71 -6.20 -26.52
C ILE A 480 27.60 -4.97 -26.65
N THR A 481 28.04 -4.42 -25.52
CA THR A 481 28.93 -3.26 -25.46
C THR A 481 30.35 -3.63 -25.03
N ASN A 482 30.52 -4.81 -24.41
CA ASN A 482 31.75 -5.25 -23.73
C ASN A 482 32.21 -4.32 -22.59
N GLU A 483 31.37 -3.38 -22.17
CA GLU A 483 31.69 -2.47 -21.07
C GLU A 483 31.51 -3.15 -19.71
N ASP A 484 32.43 -2.85 -18.79
CA ASP A 484 32.32 -3.23 -17.39
C ASP A 484 31.39 -2.26 -16.64
N MET A 485 30.72 -2.74 -15.59
CA MET A 485 29.96 -1.88 -14.69
C MET A 485 30.77 -1.56 -13.44
N CYS A 486 31.04 -0.28 -13.21
CA CYS A 486 31.98 0.18 -12.18
C CYS A 486 31.34 1.14 -11.17
N TYR A 487 31.81 1.07 -9.92
CA TYR A 487 31.56 2.05 -8.87
C TYR A 487 32.78 2.15 -7.94
N GLN A 488 33.22 3.38 -7.61
CA GLN A 488 34.34 3.66 -6.70
C GLN A 488 35.59 2.78 -6.93
N ASN A 489 36.08 2.75 -8.18
CA ASN A 489 37.26 1.99 -8.63
C ASN A 489 37.14 0.46 -8.61
N GLN A 490 35.95 -0.08 -8.34
CA GLN A 490 35.67 -1.50 -8.44
C GLN A 490 34.75 -1.73 -9.64
N CYS A 491 34.96 -2.82 -10.37
CA CYS A 491 34.24 -3.12 -11.60
C CYS A 491 33.84 -4.59 -11.65
N THR A 492 32.69 -4.86 -12.27
CA THR A 492 32.27 -6.21 -12.65
C THR A 492 32.27 -6.32 -14.17
N SER A 493 32.91 -7.37 -14.68
CA SER A 493 32.99 -7.58 -16.12
C SER A 493 31.66 -8.01 -16.71
N SER A 494 31.43 -7.62 -17.97
CA SER A 494 30.25 -8.01 -18.73
C SER A 494 30.08 -9.53 -18.85
N PHE A 495 28.83 -9.99 -18.98
CA PHE A 495 28.49 -11.39 -19.23
C PHE A 495 28.39 -11.61 -20.73
N TYR A 496 29.36 -12.27 -21.36
CA TYR A 496 29.39 -12.44 -22.83
C TYR A 496 29.25 -11.10 -23.59
N GLY A 497 29.85 -10.03 -23.06
CA GLY A 497 29.77 -8.68 -23.64
C GLY A 497 28.50 -7.90 -23.27
N HIS A 498 27.52 -8.53 -22.63
CA HIS A 498 26.33 -7.89 -22.06
C HIS A 498 26.67 -7.19 -20.74
N ARG A 499 26.51 -5.87 -20.69
CA ARG A 499 26.86 -5.05 -19.52
C ARG A 499 25.83 -5.24 -18.39
N PHE A 500 26.30 -5.40 -17.15
CA PHE A 500 25.43 -5.40 -15.97
C PHE A 500 24.92 -4.00 -15.62
N SER A 501 23.73 -3.90 -14.99
CA SER A 501 23.17 -2.61 -14.55
C SER A 501 23.54 -2.25 -13.09
N ALA A 502 23.30 -1.00 -12.72
CA ALA A 502 23.19 -0.58 -11.31
C ALA A 502 21.76 -0.81 -10.78
N GLY A 503 21.62 -0.88 -9.45
CA GLY A 503 20.35 -0.82 -8.75
C GLY A 503 19.69 0.56 -8.83
N ALA A 504 18.42 0.63 -8.44
CA ALA A 504 17.61 1.83 -8.57
C ALA A 504 18.17 3.03 -7.78
N MET A 505 18.85 2.75 -6.67
CA MET A 505 19.42 3.77 -5.78
C MET A 505 20.83 4.22 -6.18
N SER A 506 21.31 3.76 -7.33
CA SER A 506 22.72 3.85 -7.73
C SER A 506 22.90 4.27 -9.18
N GLY A 507 21.91 4.95 -9.76
CA GLY A 507 21.90 5.38 -11.15
C GLY A 507 21.62 4.25 -12.14
N GLY A 508 20.90 3.21 -11.73
CA GLY A 508 20.39 2.17 -12.62
C GLY A 508 19.37 2.70 -13.63
N TRP A 509 19.00 1.84 -14.57
CA TRP A 509 18.00 2.13 -15.60
C TRP A 509 17.16 0.89 -15.94
N PRO A 510 15.94 1.09 -16.49
CA PRO A 510 15.14 0.05 -17.14
C PRO A 510 15.91 -0.78 -18.17
N LEU A 511 15.77 -2.11 -18.12
CA LEU A 511 16.40 -3.03 -19.09
C LEU A 511 15.38 -3.68 -20.04
N TYR A 512 14.39 -4.37 -19.48
CA TYR A 512 13.37 -5.14 -20.22
C TYR A 512 11.94 -4.83 -19.79
N ASN A 513 11.82 -4.01 -18.76
CA ASN A 513 10.60 -3.56 -18.11
C ASN A 513 10.82 -2.07 -17.85
N ARG A 514 9.76 -1.26 -17.84
CA ARG A 514 9.81 0.20 -17.76
C ARG A 514 10.32 0.75 -16.42
N TYR A 515 10.63 -0.11 -15.45
CA TYR A 515 11.23 0.24 -14.16
C TYR A 515 12.57 -0.42 -13.93
N THR A 516 13.40 0.22 -13.09
CA THR A 516 14.74 -0.27 -12.79
C THR A 516 14.67 -1.46 -11.84
N LEU A 517 15.37 -2.54 -12.19
CA LEU A 517 15.51 -3.71 -11.33
C LEU A 517 16.30 -3.34 -10.07
N TYR A 518 15.69 -3.51 -8.89
CA TYR A 518 16.40 -3.43 -7.62
C TYR A 518 17.38 -4.59 -7.46
N THR A 519 18.52 -4.33 -6.84
CA THR A 519 19.48 -5.40 -6.51
C THR A 519 18.99 -6.26 -5.35
N PRO A 520 19.51 -7.49 -5.16
CA PRO A 520 19.19 -8.31 -3.99
C PRO A 520 19.35 -7.60 -2.64
N TYR A 521 20.41 -6.79 -2.49
CA TYR A 521 20.67 -6.02 -1.28
C TYR A 521 19.60 -4.94 -1.05
N GLU A 522 19.16 -4.26 -2.11
CA GLU A 522 18.04 -3.31 -2.05
C GLU A 522 16.73 -4.05 -1.71
N LEU A 523 16.45 -5.16 -2.39
CA LEU A 523 15.24 -5.98 -2.21
C LEU A 523 15.09 -6.54 -0.80
N ASN A 524 16.19 -7.02 -0.19
CA ASN A 524 16.16 -7.48 1.20
C ASN A 524 15.72 -6.34 2.16
N LYS A 525 16.22 -5.13 1.96
CA LYS A 525 15.81 -3.97 2.78
C LYS A 525 14.37 -3.56 2.51
N ILE A 526 13.94 -3.59 1.25
CA ILE A 526 12.56 -3.30 0.85
C ILE A 526 11.60 -4.31 1.49
N GLN A 527 11.94 -5.61 1.46
CA GLN A 527 11.15 -6.65 2.10
C GLN A 527 11.04 -6.43 3.61
N ASN A 528 12.19 -6.20 4.29
CA ASN A 528 12.21 -5.88 5.71
C ASN A 528 11.36 -4.64 6.03
N PHE A 529 11.35 -3.62 5.16
CA PHE A 529 10.48 -2.46 5.33
C PHE A 529 9.00 -2.85 5.34
N PHE A 530 8.55 -3.68 4.39
CA PHE A 530 7.16 -4.09 4.29
C PHE A 530 6.72 -4.98 5.45
N GLU A 531 7.57 -5.91 5.88
CA GLU A 531 7.26 -6.82 6.99
C GLU A 531 7.11 -6.08 8.32
N ASN A 532 7.73 -4.90 8.44
CA ASN A 532 7.61 -3.99 9.58
C ASN A 532 6.52 -2.91 9.39
N LYS A 533 5.61 -3.07 8.42
CA LYS A 533 4.46 -2.16 8.23
C LYS A 533 3.15 -2.89 8.45
N ALA A 534 2.23 -2.21 9.11
CA ALA A 534 0.86 -2.70 9.23
C ALA A 534 0.18 -2.63 7.86
N ILE A 535 -0.70 -3.57 7.55
CA ILE A 535 -1.58 -3.54 6.38
C ILE A 535 -3.00 -3.16 6.79
N PHE A 536 -3.73 -2.53 5.87
CA PHE A 536 -5.17 -2.34 5.99
C PHE A 536 -5.87 -3.71 5.83
N SER A 537 -6.66 -4.11 6.83
CA SER A 537 -7.25 -5.45 6.91
C SER A 537 -8.69 -5.36 7.41
N PRO A 538 -9.69 -5.31 6.51
CA PRO A 538 -11.11 -5.22 6.89
C PRO A 538 -11.59 -6.37 7.80
N GLU A 539 -11.02 -7.56 7.61
CA GLU A 539 -11.33 -8.75 8.40
C GLU A 539 -10.71 -8.74 9.81
N SER A 540 -9.72 -7.87 10.05
CA SER A 540 -9.10 -7.72 11.37
C SER A 540 -10.03 -7.01 12.35
N SER A 541 -10.05 -7.47 13.60
CA SER A 541 -10.82 -6.82 14.68
C SER A 541 -10.45 -5.34 14.89
N THR A 542 -9.22 -4.94 14.55
CA THR A 542 -8.72 -3.57 14.65
C THR A 542 -8.78 -2.80 13.32
N GLY A 543 -9.17 -3.46 12.22
CA GLY A 543 -9.08 -2.91 10.86
C GLY A 543 -7.66 -2.92 10.26
N PHE A 544 -6.66 -3.35 11.02
CA PHE A 544 -5.27 -3.45 10.59
C PHE A 544 -4.62 -4.76 11.03
N SER A 545 -3.58 -5.18 10.35
CA SER A 545 -2.78 -6.33 10.77
C SER A 545 -1.29 -6.07 10.58
N LEU A 546 -0.45 -6.60 11.45
CA LEU A 546 1.01 -6.53 11.35
C LEU A 546 1.58 -7.95 11.45
N TRP A 547 2.64 -8.21 10.70
CA TRP A 547 3.34 -9.49 10.75
C TRP A 547 4.05 -9.69 12.09
N ASP A 548 3.94 -10.88 12.65
CA ASP A 548 4.67 -11.29 13.84
C ASP A 548 5.58 -12.48 13.51
N ASP A 549 6.90 -12.26 13.55
CA ASP A 549 7.91 -13.28 13.24
C ASP A 549 7.86 -14.48 14.18
N GLY A 550 7.43 -14.28 15.43
CA GLY A 550 7.35 -15.34 16.43
C GLY A 550 6.29 -16.38 16.11
N SER A 551 5.11 -15.93 15.70
CA SER A 551 3.98 -16.78 15.26
C SER A 551 3.99 -17.08 13.77
N GLN A 552 4.82 -16.37 12.99
CA GLN A 552 4.86 -16.41 11.52
C GLN A 552 3.48 -16.23 10.89
N SER A 553 2.74 -15.23 11.37
CA SER A 553 1.39 -14.93 10.91
C SER A 553 1.03 -13.45 11.08
N MET A 554 0.02 -12.99 10.35
CA MET A 554 -0.54 -11.64 10.51
C MET A 554 -1.38 -11.58 11.79
N GLN A 555 -1.06 -10.64 12.68
CA GLN A 555 -1.76 -10.41 13.94
C GLN A 555 -2.53 -9.09 13.92
N PRO A 556 -3.67 -8.96 14.62
CA PRO A 556 -4.35 -7.69 14.77
C PRO A 556 -3.41 -6.60 15.31
N TRP A 557 -3.40 -5.44 14.67
CA TRP A 557 -2.54 -4.31 15.05
C TRP A 557 -3.38 -3.09 15.40
N HIS A 558 -3.13 -2.50 16.57
CA HIS A 558 -3.90 -1.35 17.05
C HIS A 558 -3.31 -0.04 16.50
N HIS A 559 -4.07 0.64 15.64
CA HIS A 559 -3.67 1.96 15.16
C HIS A 559 -4.07 3.04 16.19
N LEU A 560 -3.06 3.65 16.82
CA LEU A 560 -3.25 4.64 17.88
C LEU A 560 -2.87 6.04 17.40
N VAL A 561 -3.79 6.98 17.57
CA VAL A 561 -3.61 8.40 17.25
C VAL A 561 -3.65 9.22 18.53
N LYS A 562 -2.86 10.29 18.61
CA LYS A 562 -2.86 11.19 19.77
C LYS A 562 -4.13 12.04 19.80
N ASP A 563 -4.79 12.04 20.95
CA ASP A 563 -5.85 12.99 21.29
C ASP A 563 -5.30 14.00 22.32
N ASP A 564 -4.74 15.10 21.82
CA ASP A 564 -4.11 16.11 22.65
C ASP A 564 -5.12 17.11 23.27
N LEU A 565 -6.42 16.78 23.26
CA LEU A 565 -7.52 17.61 23.79
C LEU A 565 -7.82 17.36 25.28
N VAL A 566 -7.14 16.39 25.93
CA VAL A 566 -7.34 16.08 27.35
C VAL A 566 -6.19 16.66 28.18
N GLY A 567 -6.52 17.52 29.13
CA GLY A 567 -5.58 18.36 29.89
C GLY A 567 -4.56 17.65 30.80
N VAL A 568 -4.44 16.32 30.79
CA VAL A 568 -3.41 15.57 31.54
C VAL A 568 -3.22 14.16 30.97
N SER A 569 -1.96 13.79 30.70
CA SER A 569 -1.45 12.53 30.12
C SER A 569 -1.88 12.21 28.68
N TYR A 570 -0.96 11.67 27.88
CA TYR A 570 -1.13 11.37 26.46
C TYR A 570 -2.27 10.36 26.22
N ASN A 571 -3.50 10.83 26.01
CA ASN A 571 -4.58 9.96 25.59
C ASN A 571 -4.35 9.52 24.15
N GLN A 572 -4.27 8.21 23.96
CA GLN A 572 -4.23 7.59 22.64
C GLN A 572 -5.63 7.09 22.32
N VAL A 573 -6.14 7.50 21.16
CA VAL A 573 -7.41 7.03 20.62
C VAL A 573 -7.12 5.97 19.58
N GLU A 574 -7.72 4.80 19.76
CA GLU A 574 -7.69 3.77 18.75
C GLU A 574 -8.56 4.16 17.55
N ARG A 575 -8.00 4.05 16.35
CA ARG A 575 -8.65 4.41 15.10
C ARG A 575 -8.84 3.16 14.27
N LYS A 576 -10.10 2.75 14.14
CA LYS A 576 -10.54 1.66 13.29
C LYS A 576 -11.44 2.22 12.17
N PRO A 577 -11.11 2.01 10.89
CA PRO A 577 -12.02 2.35 9.81
C PRO A 577 -13.29 1.50 9.91
N TYR A 578 -14.46 2.11 9.70
CA TYR A 578 -15.70 1.34 9.59
C TYR A 578 -15.92 0.81 8.16
N LYS A 579 -15.26 1.42 7.16
CA LYS A 579 -15.11 0.91 5.78
C LYS A 579 -13.72 1.21 5.26
N GLN A 580 -13.22 0.34 4.38
CA GLN A 580 -11.93 0.45 3.71
C GLN A 580 -12.11 0.03 2.25
N GLY A 581 -11.26 0.56 1.37
CA GLY A 581 -11.30 0.27 -0.06
C GLY A 581 -12.54 0.82 -0.76
N VAL A 582 -13.04 1.95 -0.28
CA VAL A 582 -14.18 2.67 -0.88
C VAL A 582 -13.71 3.97 -1.52
N ALA A 583 -14.45 4.49 -2.50
CA ALA A 583 -14.18 5.82 -3.05
C ALA A 583 -14.39 6.91 -1.98
N VAL A 584 -13.50 7.90 -1.95
CA VAL A 584 -13.43 8.93 -0.91
C VAL A 584 -13.34 10.35 -1.46
N ALA A 585 -14.11 11.25 -0.86
CA ALA A 585 -13.88 12.69 -0.89
C ALA A 585 -12.95 13.05 0.28
N THR A 586 -11.70 13.36 -0.03
CA THR A 586 -10.68 13.75 0.96
C THR A 586 -10.69 15.27 1.12
N LEU A 587 -11.16 15.74 2.27
CA LEU A 587 -11.19 17.17 2.61
C LEU A 587 -9.88 17.58 3.27
N VAL A 588 -9.20 18.57 2.69
CA VAL A 588 -7.95 19.13 3.21
C VAL A 588 -7.99 20.65 3.31
N GLY A 589 -7.18 21.21 4.21
CA GLY A 589 -6.99 22.65 4.31
C GLY A 589 -6.35 23.09 5.60
N TYR A 590 -6.49 24.38 5.90
CA TYR A 590 -5.92 25.01 7.08
C TYR A 590 -6.98 25.70 7.92
N TYR A 591 -6.81 25.67 9.24
CA TYR A 591 -7.69 26.39 10.16
C TYR A 591 -6.93 27.00 11.33
N ASP A 592 -7.43 28.15 11.79
CA ASP A 592 -6.86 28.85 12.94
C ASP A 592 -7.83 28.85 14.12
N PRO A 593 -7.62 27.99 15.13
CA PRO A 593 -8.45 27.98 16.33
C PRO A 593 -8.35 29.31 17.11
N ASP A 594 -7.25 30.06 16.97
CA ASP A 594 -7.07 31.35 17.66
C ASP A 594 -7.73 32.52 16.91
N LYS A 595 -8.31 32.27 15.71
CA LYS A 595 -9.05 33.26 14.91
C LYS A 595 -8.22 34.50 14.50
N ARG A 596 -6.90 34.36 14.39
CA ARG A 596 -5.98 35.44 13.99
C ARG A 596 -5.65 35.42 12.50
N LEU A 597 -5.73 34.25 11.87
CA LEU A 597 -5.50 34.00 10.45
C LEU A 597 -6.78 33.44 9.83
N SER A 598 -6.99 33.75 8.55
CA SER A 598 -8.16 33.28 7.81
C SER A 598 -8.04 31.79 7.50
N SER A 599 -8.98 31.00 8.02
CA SER A 599 -9.09 29.57 7.73
C SER A 599 -9.53 29.32 6.28
N TYR A 600 -9.11 28.21 5.68
CA TYR A 600 -9.33 27.90 4.27
C TYR A 600 -9.55 26.41 4.04
N ILE A 601 -10.62 26.06 3.34
CA ILE A 601 -10.93 24.70 2.89
C ILE A 601 -10.65 24.64 1.39
N TYR A 602 -9.78 23.71 0.98
CA TYR A 602 -9.50 23.47 -0.44
C TYR A 602 -10.64 22.70 -1.10
N PRO A 603 -10.71 22.68 -2.45
CA PRO A 603 -11.54 21.72 -3.17
C PRO A 603 -11.31 20.29 -2.66
N ALA A 604 -12.37 19.48 -2.65
CA ALA A 604 -12.26 18.08 -2.26
C ALA A 604 -11.32 17.34 -3.20
N LEU A 605 -10.47 16.47 -2.63
CA LEU A 605 -9.66 15.55 -3.42
C LEU A 605 -10.44 14.24 -3.55
N HIS A 606 -10.98 13.98 -4.74
CA HIS A 606 -11.71 12.76 -5.02
C HIS A 606 -10.74 11.63 -5.34
N GLY A 607 -10.88 10.48 -4.67
CA GLY A 607 -10.03 9.30 -4.86
C GLY A 607 -10.84 8.01 -4.95
N SER A 608 -10.38 7.06 -5.76
CA SER A 608 -11.09 5.79 -6.01
C SER A 608 -11.02 4.77 -4.86
N PHE A 609 -10.00 4.87 -4.00
CA PHE A 609 -9.78 3.94 -2.89
C PHE A 609 -9.30 4.64 -1.62
N GLY A 610 -9.99 4.41 -0.50
CA GLY A 610 -9.57 4.90 0.79
C GLY A 610 -10.31 4.27 1.98
N ALA A 611 -9.98 4.75 3.17
CA ALA A 611 -10.57 4.35 4.44
C ALA A 611 -11.35 5.51 5.08
N VAL A 612 -12.51 5.20 5.67
CA VAL A 612 -13.40 6.17 6.31
C VAL A 612 -13.68 5.79 7.77
N TYR A 613 -13.86 6.82 8.59
CA TYR A 613 -13.88 6.71 10.05
C TYR A 613 -15.10 7.43 10.63
N GLU A 614 -15.60 6.91 11.75
CA GLU A 614 -16.44 7.68 12.66
C GLU A 614 -15.54 8.48 13.62
N ASP A 615 -16.05 9.60 14.12
CA ASP A 615 -15.30 10.44 15.04
C ASP A 615 -15.48 9.97 16.49
N ASN A 616 -14.39 9.53 17.11
CA ASN A 616 -14.36 9.02 18.50
C ASN A 616 -13.40 9.81 19.41
N PHE A 617 -12.93 10.97 18.94
CA PHE A 617 -12.09 11.86 19.73
C PHE A 617 -12.89 12.60 20.81
N THR A 618 -12.17 13.13 21.79
CA THR A 618 -12.76 14.04 22.78
C THR A 618 -13.39 15.24 22.06
N VAL A 619 -14.60 15.61 22.51
CA VAL A 619 -15.31 16.76 21.94
C VAL A 619 -14.45 18.01 22.05
N SER A 620 -14.21 18.63 20.91
CA SER A 620 -13.45 19.86 20.76
C SER A 620 -14.37 21.04 20.56
N SER A 621 -13.93 22.23 21.00
CA SER A 621 -14.61 23.47 20.62
C SER A 621 -14.42 23.81 19.13
N CYS A 622 -13.44 23.20 18.46
CA CYS A 622 -13.23 23.29 17.02
C CYS A 622 -13.65 22.00 16.31
N GLN A 623 -14.52 22.10 15.32
CA GLN A 623 -15.08 20.97 14.59
C GLN A 623 -15.21 21.26 13.09
N MET A 624 -15.02 20.23 12.27
CA MET A 624 -15.41 20.21 10.87
C MET A 624 -16.79 19.56 10.74
N ASN A 625 -17.73 20.25 10.11
CA ASN A 625 -19.04 19.73 9.75
C ASN A 625 -19.09 19.48 8.25
N VAL A 626 -19.45 18.27 7.83
CA VAL A 626 -19.66 17.91 6.43
C VAL A 626 -21.11 17.55 6.21
N PHE A 627 -21.74 18.17 5.22
CA PHE A 627 -23.11 17.92 4.84
C PHE A 627 -23.16 17.01 3.63
N THR A 628 -23.93 15.94 3.73
CA THR A 628 -24.04 14.90 2.69
C THR A 628 -25.50 14.70 2.32
N ARG A 629 -25.77 14.30 1.07
CA ARG A 629 -27.15 14.09 0.61
C ARG A 629 -27.73 12.78 1.15
N ASN A 630 -26.90 11.75 1.25
CA ASN A 630 -27.33 10.39 1.60
C ASN A 630 -26.90 9.94 3.01
N GLY A 631 -26.10 10.74 3.72
CA GLY A 631 -25.53 10.39 5.04
C GLY A 631 -25.77 11.40 6.16
N GLY A 632 -26.57 12.45 5.93
CA GLY A 632 -26.81 13.53 6.89
C GLY A 632 -25.58 14.40 7.15
N LYS A 633 -25.57 15.07 8.31
CA LYS A 633 -24.43 15.86 8.79
C LYS A 633 -23.44 14.94 9.51
N ARG A 634 -22.16 14.98 9.10
CA ARG A 634 -21.04 14.34 9.78
C ARG A 634 -20.19 15.40 10.47
N THR A 635 -19.73 15.12 11.68
CA THR A 635 -18.95 16.06 12.50
C THR A 635 -17.67 15.40 12.96
N PHE A 636 -16.56 16.12 12.81
CA PHE A 636 -15.21 15.65 13.12
C PHE A 636 -14.51 16.65 14.03
N ASN A 637 -14.01 16.20 15.17
CA ASN A 637 -13.27 17.03 16.11
C ASN A 637 -11.90 17.43 15.53
N LEU A 638 -11.54 18.70 15.73
CA LEU A 638 -10.26 19.28 15.35
C LEU A 638 -9.55 19.82 16.61
N HIS A 639 -8.23 20.01 16.60
CA HIS A 639 -7.55 20.61 17.74
C HIS A 639 -8.02 22.05 18.03
N SER A 640 -8.47 22.33 19.26
CA SER A 640 -8.96 23.65 19.70
C SER A 640 -7.87 24.69 20.00
N ARG A 641 -6.60 24.36 19.71
CA ARG A 641 -5.44 25.24 19.87
C ARG A 641 -4.50 25.08 18.70
N ARG A 642 -3.67 26.08 18.44
CA ARG A 642 -2.55 25.93 17.50
C ARG A 642 -1.58 24.87 18.01
N LEU A 643 -1.19 23.96 17.12
CA LEU A 643 -0.18 22.94 17.38
C LEU A 643 1.25 23.49 17.18
N GLU A 644 1.39 24.52 16.35
CA GLU A 644 2.65 25.20 16.07
C GLU A 644 2.46 26.72 16.17
N SER A 645 3.40 27.41 16.82
CA SER A 645 3.33 28.87 16.97
C SER A 645 3.47 29.55 15.61
N GLY A 646 2.62 30.55 15.35
CA GLY A 646 2.64 31.34 14.12
C GLY A 646 1.93 30.71 12.92
N TYR A 647 1.54 29.44 12.98
CA TYR A 647 0.91 28.72 11.87
C TYR A 647 -0.51 28.24 12.23
N MET A 648 -1.35 28.14 11.21
CA MET A 648 -2.62 27.41 11.27
C MET A 648 -2.37 25.91 11.45
N ASN A 649 -3.36 25.15 11.88
CA ASN A 649 -3.34 23.69 11.85
C ASN A 649 -3.80 23.18 10.47
N ARG A 650 -3.35 21.99 10.06
CA ARG A 650 -3.90 21.25 8.92
C ARG A 650 -5.10 20.40 9.37
N PHE A 651 -6.08 20.23 8.50
CA PHE A 651 -7.07 19.16 8.62
C PHE A 651 -7.04 18.25 7.40
N HIS A 652 -7.44 17.00 7.58
CA HIS A 652 -7.44 15.96 6.55
C HIS A 652 -8.44 14.86 6.92
N ILE A 653 -9.57 14.77 6.21
CA ILE A 653 -10.71 13.91 6.57
C ILE A 653 -11.25 13.22 5.31
N ASN A 654 -11.41 11.90 5.37
CA ASN A 654 -12.08 11.12 4.32
C ASN A 654 -13.58 11.01 4.58
N ILE A 655 -14.38 11.26 3.55
CA ILE A 655 -15.82 11.01 3.51
C ILE A 655 -16.09 10.05 2.36
N GLU A 656 -16.98 9.08 2.56
CA GLU A 656 -17.37 8.15 1.49
C GLU A 656 -18.09 8.90 0.36
N GLU A 657 -17.63 8.75 -0.89
CA GLU A 657 -18.23 9.41 -2.07
C GLU A 657 -19.71 9.06 -2.24
N ALA A 658 -20.09 7.82 -1.93
CA ALA A 658 -21.48 7.36 -2.03
C ALA A 658 -22.45 8.13 -1.10
N LEU A 659 -21.94 8.89 -0.11
CA LEU A 659 -22.76 9.77 0.71
C LEU A 659 -23.14 11.08 0.00
N GLU A 660 -22.48 11.40 -1.12
CA GLU A 660 -22.61 12.64 -1.88
C GLU A 660 -22.39 13.89 -0.99
N PRO A 661 -21.16 14.11 -0.48
CA PRO A 661 -20.83 15.33 0.26
C PRO A 661 -21.00 16.55 -0.65
N TYR A 662 -21.67 17.59 -0.16
CA TYR A 662 -21.97 18.79 -0.98
C TYR A 662 -21.58 20.11 -0.32
N ALA A 663 -21.24 20.11 0.98
CA ALA A 663 -20.75 21.29 1.67
C ALA A 663 -19.92 20.90 2.90
N ALA A 664 -18.96 21.73 3.27
CA ALA A 664 -18.23 21.61 4.51
C ALA A 664 -18.06 22.97 5.20
N GLU A 665 -18.00 22.99 6.53
CA GLU A 665 -17.72 24.18 7.32
C GLU A 665 -16.86 23.86 8.54
N ILE A 666 -16.05 24.83 8.96
CA ILE A 666 -15.27 24.75 10.20
C ILE A 666 -15.87 25.73 11.19
N VAL A 667 -16.15 25.23 12.40
CA VAL A 667 -16.72 26.01 13.51
C VAL A 667 -15.80 25.88 14.71
N CYS A 668 -15.44 27.00 15.35
CA CYS A 668 -14.65 27.04 16.58
C CYS A 668 -15.31 27.96 17.62
N ASP A 669 -15.58 27.42 18.80
CA ASP A 669 -16.32 28.09 19.89
C ASP A 669 -17.68 28.63 19.39
N ASP A 670 -18.45 27.78 18.70
CA ASP A 670 -19.73 28.10 18.04
C ASP A 670 -19.67 29.20 16.96
N GLU A 671 -18.47 29.66 16.60
CA GLU A 671 -18.25 30.64 15.53
C GLU A 671 -17.77 29.95 14.26
N LYS A 672 -18.48 30.17 13.15
CA LYS A 672 -18.09 29.65 11.85
C LYS A 672 -16.86 30.40 11.32
N LEU A 673 -15.75 29.70 11.14
CA LEU A 673 -14.51 30.26 10.61
C LEU A 673 -14.52 30.34 9.08
N THR A 674 -14.99 29.28 8.42
CA THR A 674 -15.05 29.19 6.95
C THR A 674 -16.01 28.09 6.50
N SER A 675 -16.45 28.15 5.26
CA SER A 675 -17.30 27.13 4.62
C SER A 675 -17.08 27.08 3.13
N VAL A 676 -17.28 25.92 2.51
CA VAL A 676 -17.14 25.70 1.07
C VAL A 676 -18.27 24.78 0.56
N GLU A 677 -18.66 24.97 -0.70
CA GLU A 677 -19.47 23.98 -1.43
C GLU A 677 -18.54 22.92 -2.02
N LEU A 678 -18.96 21.66 -1.97
CA LEU A 678 -18.18 20.54 -2.48
C LEU A 678 -18.82 20.06 -3.77
N GLU A 679 -18.01 20.02 -4.82
CA GLU A 679 -18.36 19.35 -6.07
C GLU A 679 -18.10 17.84 -5.91
N GLY A 680 -18.77 17.03 -6.72
CA GLY A 680 -18.43 15.62 -6.84
C GLY A 680 -17.31 15.42 -7.87
N PRO A 681 -16.79 14.18 -8.02
CA PRO A 681 -15.75 13.89 -8.98
C PRO A 681 -16.18 14.23 -10.42
N ALA A 682 -15.28 14.81 -11.22
CA ALA A 682 -15.63 15.18 -12.60
C ALA A 682 -15.74 13.98 -13.57
N HIS A 683 -15.19 12.83 -13.19
CA HIS A 683 -15.21 11.58 -13.94
C HIS A 683 -15.10 10.39 -12.98
N ASP A 684 -15.39 9.20 -13.47
CA ASP A 684 -15.16 7.97 -12.70
C ASP A 684 -13.65 7.76 -12.52
N LEU A 685 -13.24 7.44 -11.29
CA LEU A 685 -11.85 7.24 -10.91
C LEU A 685 -11.60 5.76 -10.72
N HIS A 686 -10.44 5.28 -11.18
CA HIS A 686 -10.15 3.85 -11.21
C HIS A 686 -9.19 3.43 -10.09
N THR A 687 -9.33 2.18 -9.62
CA THR A 687 -8.37 1.54 -8.72
C THR A 687 -7.83 0.29 -9.39
N SER A 688 -6.52 0.22 -9.56
CA SER A 688 -5.85 -1.02 -10.01
C SER A 688 -5.42 -1.85 -8.81
N VAL A 689 -5.68 -3.16 -8.86
CA VAL A 689 -5.19 -4.12 -7.86
C VAL A 689 -4.41 -5.22 -8.55
N ILE A 690 -3.10 -5.28 -8.29
CA ILE A 690 -2.18 -6.21 -8.94
C ILE A 690 -1.72 -7.27 -7.95
N THR A 691 -1.87 -8.53 -8.35
CA THR A 691 -1.37 -9.70 -7.63
C THR A 691 -0.60 -10.63 -8.56
N SER A 692 0.08 -11.64 -8.01
CA SER A 692 0.77 -12.66 -8.81
C SER A 692 -0.16 -13.66 -9.51
N GLU A 693 -1.44 -13.70 -9.13
CA GLU A 693 -2.46 -14.46 -9.87
C GLU A 693 -3.01 -13.68 -11.07
N GLY A 694 -2.76 -12.37 -11.12
CA GLY A 694 -3.25 -11.43 -12.12
C GLY A 694 -3.59 -10.08 -11.50
N GLY A 695 -3.70 -9.06 -12.35
CA GLY A 695 -4.13 -7.69 -12.03
C GLY A 695 -4.39 -6.93 -13.32
N ASP A 696 -5.59 -6.36 -13.45
CA ASP A 696 -6.18 -5.73 -14.64
C ASP A 696 -5.99 -6.48 -15.98
N ILE A 697 -6.42 -7.75 -16.00
CA ILE A 697 -7.52 -8.13 -16.89
C ILE A 697 -8.77 -7.83 -16.07
N GLU A 698 -9.74 -7.08 -16.61
CA GLU A 698 -11.07 -6.71 -16.04
C GLU A 698 -11.29 -7.19 -14.60
N VAL A 699 -11.51 -6.27 -13.65
CA VAL A 699 -12.02 -6.60 -12.31
C VAL A 699 -13.28 -7.44 -12.50
N LYS A 700 -13.13 -8.77 -12.47
CA LYS A 700 -14.25 -9.68 -12.55
C LYS A 700 -15.16 -9.29 -11.41
N ILE A 701 -16.40 -8.98 -11.76
CA ILE A 701 -17.41 -8.68 -10.77
C ILE A 701 -17.51 -9.85 -9.81
N ASP A 702 -17.43 -9.57 -8.52
CA ASP A 702 -17.55 -10.55 -7.45
C ASP A 702 -18.71 -10.14 -6.53
N ALA A 703 -19.75 -10.96 -6.52
CA ALA A 703 -20.85 -10.79 -5.59
C ALA A 703 -20.45 -11.34 -4.23
N ASN A 704 -20.60 -10.54 -3.17
CA ASN A 704 -20.45 -11.00 -1.81
C ASN A 704 -21.69 -10.55 -1.04
N ALA A 705 -22.54 -11.51 -0.66
CA ALA A 705 -23.80 -11.27 0.04
C ALA A 705 -23.63 -11.24 1.58
N GLY A 706 -22.40 -11.38 2.06
CA GLY A 706 -22.07 -11.55 3.48
C GLY A 706 -22.26 -12.98 3.98
N VAL A 707 -21.84 -13.24 5.21
CA VAL A 707 -21.98 -14.55 5.85
C VAL A 707 -23.41 -14.85 6.28
N ASP A 708 -23.79 -16.13 6.30
CA ASP A 708 -25.08 -16.59 6.87
C ASP A 708 -25.28 -16.09 8.30
N ARG A 709 -26.52 -15.73 8.65
CA ARG A 709 -26.85 -15.15 9.96
C ARG A 709 -27.92 -15.95 10.68
N GLN A 710 -27.75 -16.09 11.99
CA GLN A 710 -28.75 -16.64 12.91
C GLN A 710 -29.12 -15.56 13.94
N LEU A 711 -30.41 -15.22 14.04
CA LEU A 711 -30.91 -14.14 14.90
C LEU A 711 -32.23 -14.55 15.59
N PRO A 712 -32.62 -13.92 16.71
CA PRO A 712 -33.97 -14.10 17.27
C PRO A 712 -35.03 -13.46 16.36
N PHE A 713 -36.19 -14.10 16.25
CA PHE A 713 -37.33 -13.55 15.52
C PHE A 713 -38.09 -12.54 16.38
N VAL A 714 -38.09 -11.29 15.94
CA VAL A 714 -38.91 -10.19 16.44
C VAL A 714 -39.79 -9.66 15.31
N ALA A 715 -41.11 -9.67 15.50
CA ALA A 715 -42.06 -9.09 14.55
C ALA A 715 -41.81 -7.58 14.39
N GLU A 716 -42.07 -7.03 13.21
CA GLU A 716 -41.88 -5.61 12.86
C GLU A 716 -40.43 -5.08 12.87
N ARG A 717 -39.44 -5.87 13.33
CA ARG A 717 -38.01 -5.53 13.31
C ARG A 717 -37.43 -5.55 11.88
N PHE A 718 -36.46 -4.68 11.62
CA PHE A 718 -35.63 -4.75 10.42
C PHE A 718 -34.40 -5.64 10.67
N TYR A 719 -34.16 -6.59 9.77
CA TYR A 719 -32.95 -7.42 9.70
C TYR A 719 -32.10 -6.91 8.54
N TYR A 720 -30.81 -6.70 8.79
CA TYR A 720 -29.90 -6.07 7.82
C TYR A 720 -29.04 -7.13 7.14
N LEU A 721 -28.86 -7.00 5.83
CA LEU A 721 -27.86 -7.74 5.06
C LEU A 721 -26.77 -6.76 4.63
N ASP A 722 -25.61 -7.30 4.28
CA ASP A 722 -24.46 -6.50 3.88
C ASP A 722 -23.80 -7.11 2.65
N GLY A 723 -23.82 -6.37 1.55
CA GLY A 723 -23.11 -6.72 0.33
C GLY A 723 -22.01 -5.73 -0.03
N SER A 724 -21.54 -4.90 0.91
CA SER A 724 -20.50 -3.90 0.60
C SER A 724 -19.14 -4.51 0.29
N ALA A 725 -18.95 -5.80 0.55
CA ALA A 725 -17.74 -6.54 0.18
C ALA A 725 -17.73 -6.97 -1.31
N SER A 726 -18.79 -6.68 -2.07
CA SER A 726 -18.80 -6.90 -3.52
C SER A 726 -17.77 -6.02 -4.24
N THR A 727 -17.11 -6.59 -5.25
CA THR A 727 -16.10 -5.89 -6.05
C THR A 727 -16.50 -5.85 -7.53
N GLY A 728 -16.01 -4.85 -8.26
CA GLY A 728 -16.30 -4.61 -9.68
C GLY A 728 -16.49 -3.12 -10.01
N GLU A 729 -16.25 -2.75 -11.25
CA GLU A 729 -16.40 -1.37 -11.75
C GLU A 729 -17.88 -1.02 -11.98
N GLY A 730 -18.30 0.17 -11.52
CA GLY A 730 -19.66 0.69 -11.74
C GLY A 730 -20.79 -0.25 -11.25
N ILE A 731 -20.54 -1.07 -10.23
CA ILE A 731 -21.45 -2.16 -9.84
C ILE A 731 -22.79 -1.66 -9.31
N ARG A 732 -23.86 -2.25 -9.83
CA ARG A 732 -25.24 -2.05 -9.39
C ARG A 732 -25.74 -3.27 -8.64
N TYR A 733 -26.30 -3.03 -7.46
CA TYR A 733 -26.82 -4.08 -6.58
C TYR A 733 -28.25 -4.48 -6.95
N LYS A 734 -28.56 -5.77 -6.82
CA LYS A 734 -29.92 -6.29 -6.89
C LYS A 734 -30.10 -7.47 -5.94
N TRP A 735 -30.87 -7.26 -4.89
CA TRP A 735 -31.24 -8.26 -3.91
C TRP A 735 -32.62 -8.86 -4.22
N VAL A 736 -32.71 -10.19 -4.13
CA VAL A 736 -33.95 -10.93 -4.38
C VAL A 736 -34.10 -12.05 -3.34
N ILE A 737 -35.21 -12.03 -2.59
CA ILE A 737 -35.61 -13.14 -1.74
C ILE A 737 -35.96 -14.34 -2.63
N LYS A 738 -35.35 -15.50 -2.36
CA LYS A 738 -35.68 -16.76 -3.03
C LYS A 738 -36.97 -17.34 -2.42
N LYS A 739 -38.11 -16.75 -2.76
CA LYS A 739 -39.43 -17.08 -2.16
C LYS A 739 -39.75 -18.57 -2.15
N ASN A 740 -39.39 -19.32 -3.19
CA ASN A 740 -39.59 -20.76 -3.29
C ASN A 740 -38.67 -21.61 -2.38
N LYS A 741 -37.75 -20.98 -1.66
CA LYS A 741 -36.83 -21.58 -0.70
C LYS A 741 -37.00 -21.02 0.71
N VAL A 742 -37.92 -20.07 0.91
CA VAL A 742 -38.29 -19.58 2.23
C VAL A 742 -38.98 -20.70 3.00
N GLN A 743 -38.61 -20.87 4.26
CA GLN A 743 -39.23 -21.83 5.17
C GLN A 743 -39.69 -21.11 6.43
N GLY A 744 -40.79 -21.58 7.01
CA GLY A 744 -41.27 -21.14 8.31
C GLY A 744 -41.97 -19.79 8.37
N VAL A 745 -42.21 -19.14 7.23
CA VAL A 745 -43.06 -17.96 7.09
C VAL A 745 -43.63 -17.91 5.68
N ASP A 746 -44.80 -17.29 5.49
CA ASP A 746 -45.28 -16.96 4.15
C ASP A 746 -44.30 -16.00 3.45
N ALA A 747 -43.69 -16.47 2.37
CA ALA A 747 -42.71 -15.72 1.59
C ALA A 747 -43.26 -14.42 0.99
N ASP A 748 -44.58 -14.32 0.80
CA ASP A 748 -45.23 -13.12 0.29
C ASP A 748 -45.45 -12.05 1.37
N ALA A 749 -45.40 -12.42 2.65
CA ALA A 749 -45.45 -11.47 3.76
C ALA A 749 -44.12 -10.76 4.03
N ILE A 750 -42.98 -11.30 3.54
CA ILE A 750 -41.66 -10.73 3.78
C ILE A 750 -41.44 -9.47 2.92
N VAL A 751 -41.10 -8.36 3.57
CA VAL A 751 -40.80 -7.09 2.91
C VAL A 751 -39.29 -6.87 2.82
N LEU A 752 -38.76 -6.82 1.60
CA LEU A 752 -37.38 -6.39 1.32
C LEU A 752 -37.35 -4.92 0.91
N LYS A 753 -36.67 -4.07 1.67
CA LYS A 753 -36.44 -2.65 1.35
C LYS A 753 -34.99 -2.41 0.96
N GLN A 754 -34.76 -1.35 0.19
CA GLN A 754 -33.43 -0.96 -0.29
C GLN A 754 -32.74 -2.08 -1.09
N ALA A 755 -33.51 -2.86 -1.86
CA ALA A 755 -33.02 -4.02 -2.60
C ALA A 755 -32.02 -3.70 -3.73
N ARG A 756 -31.66 -2.42 -3.93
CA ARG A 756 -30.68 -1.97 -4.94
C ARG A 756 -29.49 -1.23 -4.32
N THR A 757 -29.28 -1.39 -3.02
CA THR A 757 -28.16 -0.80 -2.29
C THR A 757 -27.27 -1.93 -1.74
N PRO A 758 -26.02 -1.62 -1.32
CA PRO A 758 -25.18 -2.60 -0.63
C PRO A 758 -25.77 -3.09 0.70
N ALA A 759 -26.62 -2.29 1.36
CA ALA A 759 -27.24 -2.63 2.64
C ALA A 759 -28.78 -2.70 2.55
N PRO A 760 -29.36 -3.80 2.05
CA PRO A 760 -30.81 -3.98 2.05
C PRO A 760 -31.29 -4.39 3.44
N LYS A 761 -32.60 -4.27 3.67
CA LYS A 761 -33.21 -4.67 4.94
C LYS A 761 -34.51 -5.43 4.76
N ILE A 762 -34.66 -6.48 5.57
CA ILE A 762 -35.80 -7.40 5.58
C ILE A 762 -36.68 -7.09 6.78
N LYS A 763 -38.00 -7.14 6.60
CA LYS A 763 -38.98 -7.00 7.66
C LYS A 763 -40.11 -8.00 7.48
N ILE A 764 -40.55 -8.60 8.59
CA ILE A 764 -41.74 -9.45 8.66
C ILE A 764 -42.81 -8.69 9.44
N PRO A 765 -43.96 -8.36 8.83
CA PRO A 765 -45.03 -7.62 9.49
C PRO A 765 -45.63 -8.36 10.71
N ALA A 766 -46.10 -7.61 11.70
CA ALA A 766 -46.88 -8.14 12.81
C ALA A 766 -48.14 -8.85 12.32
N GLY A 767 -48.50 -9.95 12.98
CA GLY A 767 -49.65 -10.78 12.60
C GLY A 767 -49.38 -11.77 11.45
N THR A 768 -48.13 -11.85 10.95
CA THR A 768 -47.71 -12.91 10.02
C THR A 768 -47.58 -14.23 10.78
N GLU A 769 -48.22 -15.29 10.30
CA GLU A 769 -48.02 -16.64 10.86
C GLU A 769 -46.61 -17.14 10.55
N VAL A 770 -45.88 -17.56 11.59
CA VAL A 770 -44.49 -18.05 11.53
C VAL A 770 -44.34 -19.36 12.31
N SER A 771 -43.36 -20.18 11.95
CA SER A 771 -42.93 -21.33 12.74
C SER A 771 -41.73 -21.02 13.63
N ASP A 772 -41.35 -21.96 14.50
CA ASP A 772 -40.24 -21.82 15.46
C ASP A 772 -38.90 -21.43 14.83
N VAL A 773 -38.66 -21.84 13.58
CA VAL A 773 -37.48 -21.43 12.80
C VAL A 773 -37.93 -20.93 11.43
N ILE A 774 -37.48 -19.75 11.06
CA ILE A 774 -37.71 -19.10 9.77
C ILE A 774 -36.38 -19.09 9.02
N SER A 775 -36.35 -19.56 7.78
CA SER A 775 -35.16 -19.51 6.93
C SER A 775 -35.45 -18.72 5.66
N ILE A 776 -34.67 -17.65 5.42
CA ILE A 776 -34.87 -16.70 4.33
C ILE A 776 -33.57 -16.62 3.50
N PRO A 777 -33.46 -17.37 2.40
CA PRO A 777 -32.34 -17.24 1.47
C PRO A 777 -32.52 -16.02 0.58
N VAL A 778 -31.49 -15.17 0.51
CA VAL A 778 -31.51 -13.91 -0.23
C VAL A 778 -30.32 -13.89 -1.18
N ARG A 779 -30.59 -13.76 -2.47
CA ARG A 779 -29.53 -13.65 -3.48
C ARG A 779 -29.20 -12.18 -3.74
N LEU A 780 -27.92 -11.84 -3.63
CA LEU A 780 -27.34 -10.65 -4.24
C LEU A 780 -26.96 -10.95 -5.70
N THR A 781 -27.21 -10.02 -6.59
CA THR A 781 -26.61 -9.99 -7.92
C THR A 781 -26.02 -8.61 -8.11
N VAL A 782 -24.73 -8.54 -8.40
CA VAL A 782 -24.06 -7.32 -8.82
C VAL A 782 -23.95 -7.32 -10.34
N THR A 783 -24.10 -6.14 -10.94
CA THR A 783 -23.98 -5.95 -12.39
C THR A 783 -23.06 -4.77 -12.65
N GLY A 784 -21.96 -5.00 -13.35
CA GLY A 784 -20.98 -3.97 -13.67
C GLY A 784 -21.47 -3.05 -14.77
N GLU A 785 -20.59 -2.12 -15.13
CA GLU A 785 -20.87 -1.13 -16.16
C GLU A 785 -21.00 -1.72 -17.57
N ASP A 786 -20.10 -2.66 -17.90
CA ASP A 786 -20.07 -3.47 -19.13
C ASP A 786 -21.26 -4.45 -19.26
N GLY A 787 -22.02 -4.64 -18.19
CA GLY A 787 -23.16 -5.55 -18.11
C GLY A 787 -22.84 -6.96 -17.65
N GLU A 788 -21.58 -7.26 -17.30
CA GLU A 788 -21.21 -8.50 -16.62
C GLU A 788 -21.93 -8.63 -15.27
N LYS A 789 -22.08 -9.86 -14.77
CA LYS A 789 -22.84 -10.15 -13.56
C LYS A 789 -22.22 -11.29 -12.78
N ASP A 790 -22.21 -11.11 -11.47
CA ASP A 790 -22.00 -12.21 -10.54
C ASP A 790 -23.09 -12.22 -9.45
N SER A 791 -23.25 -13.36 -8.77
CA SER A 791 -24.26 -13.52 -7.74
C SER A 791 -23.84 -14.42 -6.60
N ASP A 792 -24.12 -13.95 -5.38
CA ASP A 792 -23.90 -14.69 -4.14
C ASP A 792 -25.21 -14.74 -3.32
N THR A 793 -25.31 -15.68 -2.38
CA THR A 793 -26.53 -15.93 -1.61
C THR A 793 -26.23 -16.10 -0.13
N VAL A 794 -26.87 -15.26 0.68
CA VAL A 794 -26.86 -15.34 2.15
C VAL A 794 -28.15 -15.94 2.68
N VAL A 795 -28.08 -16.70 3.77
CA VAL A 795 -29.23 -17.27 4.47
C VAL A 795 -29.41 -16.58 5.81
N LEU A 796 -30.58 -15.93 5.98
CA LEU A 796 -31.02 -15.39 7.26
C LEU A 796 -31.92 -16.42 7.97
N THR A 797 -31.47 -16.93 9.12
CA THR A 797 -32.23 -17.85 9.97
C THR A 797 -32.72 -17.11 11.21
N LEU A 798 -34.03 -17.07 11.43
CA LEU A 798 -34.66 -16.44 12.59
C LEU A 798 -35.29 -17.52 13.48
N SER A 799 -35.03 -17.50 14.79
CA SER A 799 -35.62 -18.47 15.73
C SER A 799 -36.58 -17.78 16.69
N ALA A 800 -37.78 -18.34 16.86
CA ALA A 800 -38.83 -17.84 17.76
C ALA A 800 -38.75 -18.42 19.18
N ASN A 801 -37.70 -19.17 19.51
CA ASN A 801 -37.51 -19.73 20.84
C ASN A 801 -36.84 -18.71 21.77
N ASP A 802 -37.54 -18.38 22.85
CA ASP A 802 -37.10 -17.57 24.00
C ASP A 802 -35.67 -17.93 24.41
N VAL A 803 -34.70 -17.07 24.04
CA VAL A 803 -33.54 -16.88 24.89
C VAL A 803 -34.07 -16.02 26.04
N ALA A 804 -34.04 -16.54 27.27
CA ALA A 804 -34.44 -15.75 28.42
C ALA A 804 -33.58 -14.48 28.42
N ASN A 805 -34.22 -13.31 28.41
CA ASN A 805 -33.54 -12.01 28.41
C ASN A 805 -32.49 -11.97 29.53
N GLN A 806 -31.25 -11.66 29.16
CA GLN A 806 -30.15 -11.47 30.08
C GLN A 806 -30.15 -9.99 30.48
N ALA A 807 -30.36 -9.72 31.77
CA ALA A 807 -30.33 -8.35 32.27
C ALA A 807 -29.05 -7.62 31.83
N PRO A 808 -29.13 -6.31 31.54
CA PRO A 808 -27.99 -5.53 31.09
C PRO A 808 -26.96 -5.41 32.21
N VAL A 809 -25.74 -5.01 31.88
CA VAL A 809 -24.70 -4.69 32.88
C VAL A 809 -24.54 -3.17 32.93
N ALA A 810 -24.81 -2.57 34.08
CA ALA A 810 -24.57 -1.15 34.31
C ALA A 810 -23.08 -0.92 34.67
N ASP A 811 -22.43 0.04 34.01
CA ASP A 811 -21.06 0.46 34.32
C ASP A 811 -21.01 1.98 34.52
N ALA A 812 -21.03 2.40 35.80
CA ALA A 812 -21.07 3.80 36.21
C ALA A 812 -19.66 4.36 36.40
N ARG A 813 -19.24 5.29 35.54
CA ARG A 813 -17.92 5.91 35.60
C ARG A 813 -17.99 7.42 35.79
N VAL A 814 -16.89 7.98 36.28
CA VAL A 814 -16.67 9.42 36.35
C VAL A 814 -15.30 9.76 35.76
N ASN A 815 -15.21 10.88 35.04
CA ASN A 815 -13.95 11.34 34.45
C ASN A 815 -12.96 11.86 35.50
N ASN A 816 -13.44 12.33 36.66
CA ASN A 816 -12.61 12.73 37.79
C ASN A 816 -13.37 12.47 39.11
N SER A 817 -12.80 11.61 39.96
CA SER A 817 -13.36 11.28 41.28
C SER A 817 -12.90 12.21 42.39
N ASN A 818 -11.96 13.13 42.16
CA ASN A 818 -11.45 14.10 43.13
C ASN A 818 -11.43 15.51 42.53
N ILE A 819 -12.30 16.39 43.02
CA ILE A 819 -12.52 17.73 42.48
C ILE A 819 -12.38 18.81 43.57
N GLN A 820 -12.23 20.06 43.18
CA GLN A 820 -12.36 21.21 44.08
C GLN A 820 -13.71 21.91 43.89
N HIS A 821 -14.12 22.71 44.89
CA HIS A 821 -15.33 23.53 44.80
C HIS A 821 -15.34 24.39 43.53
N GLY A 822 -16.39 24.28 42.71
CA GLY A 822 -16.51 25.04 41.47
C GLY A 822 -16.05 24.30 40.21
N ASP A 823 -15.42 23.12 40.35
CA ASP A 823 -15.08 22.25 39.23
C ASP A 823 -16.32 21.55 38.64
N GLN A 824 -16.15 21.01 37.43
CA GLN A 824 -17.16 20.22 36.73
C GLN A 824 -16.64 18.79 36.50
N PHE A 825 -17.50 17.80 36.69
CA PHE A 825 -17.22 16.40 36.38
C PHE A 825 -18.32 15.81 35.50
N THR A 826 -18.05 14.68 34.86
CA THR A 826 -18.98 14.00 33.96
C THR A 826 -19.17 12.55 34.39
N LEU A 827 -20.42 12.21 34.66
CA LEU A 827 -20.89 10.84 34.85
C LEU A 827 -21.03 10.18 33.47
N ASN A 828 -20.59 8.94 33.32
CA ASN A 828 -20.54 8.23 32.06
C ASN A 828 -20.97 6.77 32.21
N GLY A 829 -22.00 6.38 31.48
CA GLY A 829 -22.57 5.04 31.44
C GLY A 829 -22.30 4.28 30.13
N ASN A 830 -21.53 4.84 29.19
CA ASN A 830 -21.36 4.29 27.83
C ASN A 830 -20.78 2.86 27.77
N ASN A 831 -20.12 2.40 28.84
CA ASN A 831 -19.59 1.03 28.90
C ASN A 831 -20.64 0.00 29.36
N SER A 832 -21.85 0.47 29.69
CA SER A 832 -22.97 -0.42 29.96
C SER A 832 -23.34 -1.15 28.68
N HIS A 833 -23.63 -2.43 28.80
CA HIS A 833 -23.85 -3.30 27.65
C HIS A 833 -24.89 -4.35 27.98
N ASP A 834 -25.52 -4.84 26.92
CA ASP A 834 -26.48 -5.92 26.97
C ASP A 834 -25.88 -7.14 26.29
N ALA A 835 -26.01 -8.32 26.89
CA ALA A 835 -25.45 -9.56 26.33
C ALA A 835 -26.23 -10.05 25.10
N ASP A 836 -27.51 -9.70 25.01
CA ASP A 836 -28.41 -10.06 23.91
C ASP A 836 -28.44 -8.96 22.82
N GLY A 837 -27.78 -7.83 23.08
CA GLY A 837 -27.63 -6.70 22.16
C GLY A 837 -28.85 -5.78 22.13
N ASP A 838 -29.67 -5.81 23.18
CA ASP A 838 -30.87 -4.98 23.29
C ASP A 838 -30.55 -3.50 23.52
N SER A 839 -31.51 -2.65 23.14
CA SER A 839 -31.36 -1.20 23.26
C SER A 839 -31.49 -0.78 24.72
N LEU A 840 -30.48 -0.08 25.22
CA LEU A 840 -30.42 0.33 26.62
C LEU A 840 -30.98 1.73 26.86
N SER A 841 -31.71 1.86 27.97
CA SER A 841 -32.14 3.12 28.57
C SER A 841 -31.40 3.36 29.88
N TYR A 842 -31.15 4.62 30.22
CA TYR A 842 -30.26 5.01 31.31
C TYR A 842 -31.02 5.94 32.26
N VAL A 843 -30.77 5.82 33.56
CA VAL A 843 -31.27 6.75 34.58
C VAL A 843 -30.19 6.96 35.63
N TRP A 844 -29.79 8.21 35.81
CA TRP A 844 -28.85 8.64 36.84
C TRP A 844 -29.57 9.29 38.01
N GLU A 845 -29.24 8.85 39.22
CA GLU A 845 -29.75 9.40 40.46
C GLU A 845 -28.61 9.76 41.40
N GLN A 846 -28.70 10.89 42.09
CA GLN A 846 -27.78 11.20 43.17
C GLN A 846 -28.26 10.53 44.46
N MET A 847 -27.41 9.71 45.06
CA MET A 847 -27.69 8.92 46.26
C MET A 847 -27.30 9.64 47.55
N SER A 848 -26.22 10.43 47.53
CA SER A 848 -25.77 11.20 48.70
C SER A 848 -24.90 12.41 48.34
N GLY A 849 -24.65 13.26 49.33
CA GLY A 849 -23.97 14.54 49.18
C GLY A 849 -24.93 15.71 48.97
N GLU A 850 -24.42 16.94 48.84
CA GLU A 850 -25.25 18.11 48.58
C GLU A 850 -25.90 18.00 47.19
N PRO A 851 -27.22 18.26 47.03
CA PRO A 851 -27.91 18.02 45.77
C PRO A 851 -27.37 18.82 44.58
N VAL A 852 -27.01 18.14 43.50
CA VAL A 852 -26.65 18.74 42.21
C VAL A 852 -27.80 18.66 41.21
N THR A 853 -27.80 19.54 40.20
CA THR A 853 -28.78 19.47 39.11
C THR A 853 -28.29 18.54 38.00
N LEU A 854 -28.99 17.44 37.75
CA LEU A 854 -28.77 16.54 36.61
C LEU A 854 -29.70 16.94 35.45
N ARG A 855 -29.21 17.78 34.53
CA ARG A 855 -30.06 18.42 33.47
C ARG A 855 -30.60 17.45 32.41
N ASP A 856 -30.09 16.22 32.36
CA ASP A 856 -30.61 15.13 31.55
C ASP A 856 -30.24 13.80 32.22
N ALA A 857 -30.96 13.46 33.29
CA ALA A 857 -30.73 12.26 34.08
C ALA A 857 -30.83 10.96 33.26
N THR A 858 -31.39 11.02 32.04
CA THR A 858 -31.55 9.87 31.16
C THR A 858 -30.46 9.74 30.08
N SER A 859 -29.55 10.70 30.00
CA SER A 859 -28.43 10.67 29.07
C SER A 859 -27.38 9.64 29.51
N THR A 860 -26.71 9.01 28.56
CA THR A 860 -25.56 8.13 28.83
C THR A 860 -24.36 8.89 29.41
N ARG A 861 -24.30 10.21 29.20
CA ARG A 861 -23.28 11.11 29.74
C ARG A 861 -23.92 12.36 30.33
N ILE A 862 -23.61 12.64 31.59
CA ILE A 862 -24.16 13.81 32.31
C ILE A 862 -23.01 14.64 32.86
N SER A 863 -23.00 15.93 32.50
CA SER A 863 -22.05 16.87 33.08
C SER A 863 -22.65 17.60 34.28
N VAL A 864 -21.93 17.58 35.40
CA VAL A 864 -22.38 18.07 36.70
C VAL A 864 -21.46 19.22 37.15
N ASN A 865 -22.05 20.39 37.38
CA ASN A 865 -21.35 21.58 37.86
C ASN A 865 -21.53 21.73 39.38
N THR A 866 -20.44 21.97 40.11
CA THR A 866 -20.43 22.09 41.58
C THR A 866 -20.44 23.51 42.13
N GLN A 867 -20.48 24.54 41.27
CA GLN A 867 -20.40 25.94 41.66
C GLN A 867 -21.56 26.40 42.56
N SER A 868 -22.71 25.71 42.51
CA SER A 868 -23.86 25.96 43.40
C SER A 868 -23.78 25.26 44.75
N LEU A 869 -22.80 24.37 44.95
CA LEU A 869 -22.61 23.64 46.21
C LEU A 869 -21.90 24.52 47.25
N SER A 870 -21.99 24.13 48.52
CA SER A 870 -21.21 24.72 49.59
C SER A 870 -19.71 24.42 49.42
N ASN A 871 -18.88 25.44 49.70
CA ASN A 871 -17.43 25.34 49.65
C ASN A 871 -16.89 24.59 50.90
N ALA A 872 -17.12 23.29 50.92
CA ALA A 872 -16.78 22.39 52.02
C ALA A 872 -16.33 21.03 51.47
N GLU A 873 -15.60 20.27 52.28
CA GLU A 873 -15.24 18.90 51.96
C GLU A 873 -16.48 18.01 51.98
N GLN A 874 -16.79 17.32 50.88
CA GLN A 874 -17.95 16.42 50.77
C GLN A 874 -17.80 15.35 49.70
N THR A 875 -18.56 14.26 49.82
CA THR A 875 -18.61 13.18 48.80
C THR A 875 -20.00 13.11 48.19
N LEU A 876 -20.06 13.25 46.87
CA LEU A 876 -21.25 13.07 46.05
C LEU A 876 -21.28 11.64 45.51
N VAL A 877 -22.38 10.92 45.70
CA VAL A 877 -22.53 9.54 45.20
C VAL A 877 -23.66 9.50 44.19
N PHE A 878 -23.42 8.88 43.03
CA PHE A 878 -24.37 8.75 41.93
C PHE A 878 -24.58 7.28 41.60
N ARG A 879 -25.82 6.92 41.26
CA ARG A 879 -26.20 5.60 40.77
C ARG A 879 -26.67 5.72 39.33
N LEU A 880 -26.10 4.90 38.45
CA LEU A 880 -26.63 4.62 37.13
C LEU A 880 -27.53 3.38 37.21
N THR A 881 -28.73 3.46 36.66
CA THR A 881 -29.58 2.30 36.38
C THR A 881 -29.73 2.18 34.87
N VAL A 882 -29.51 0.97 34.35
CA VAL A 882 -29.60 0.66 32.93
C VAL A 882 -30.68 -0.39 32.72
N SER A 883 -31.56 -0.19 31.75
CA SER A 883 -32.65 -1.12 31.43
C SER A 883 -32.77 -1.37 29.93
N ASP A 884 -32.95 -2.62 29.56
CA ASP A 884 -33.25 -3.10 28.19
C ASP A 884 -34.76 -3.04 27.84
N GLY A 885 -35.62 -2.69 28.81
CA GLY A 885 -37.07 -2.68 28.68
C GLY A 885 -37.79 -3.87 29.31
N GLU A 886 -37.07 -4.93 29.71
CA GLU A 886 -37.59 -6.13 30.38
C GLU A 886 -36.92 -6.38 31.74
N ALA A 887 -35.63 -6.11 31.87
CA ALA A 887 -34.81 -6.19 33.07
C ALA A 887 -33.94 -4.92 33.26
N SER A 888 -33.26 -4.82 34.39
CA SER A 888 -32.40 -3.68 34.70
C SER A 888 -31.29 -4.04 35.67
N ASP A 889 -30.15 -3.37 35.55
CA ASP A 889 -29.02 -3.42 36.48
C ASP A 889 -28.59 -2.01 36.91
N SER A 890 -27.83 -1.90 38.00
CA SER A 890 -27.38 -0.60 38.50
C SER A 890 -25.97 -0.63 39.08
N ASP A 891 -25.21 0.43 38.84
CA ASP A 891 -23.86 0.63 39.36
C ASP A 891 -23.71 2.04 39.96
N THR A 892 -22.73 2.23 40.85
CA THR A 892 -22.54 3.48 41.60
C THR A 892 -21.14 4.05 41.47
N VAL A 893 -21.04 5.38 41.40
CA VAL A 893 -19.77 6.11 41.38
C VAL A 893 -19.76 7.24 42.41
N SER A 894 -18.60 7.48 43.02
CA SER A 894 -18.40 8.51 44.04
C SER A 894 -17.42 9.58 43.58
N VAL A 895 -17.70 10.83 43.96
CA VAL A 895 -16.87 12.01 43.68
C VAL A 895 -16.60 12.74 44.99
N HIS A 896 -15.34 12.83 45.38
CA HIS A 896 -14.88 13.62 46.53
C HIS A 896 -14.60 15.05 46.08
N MET A 897 -15.16 16.03 46.78
CA MET A 897 -14.97 17.46 46.56
C MET A 897 -14.27 18.09 47.76
N SER A 898 -13.19 18.82 47.50
CA SER A 898 -12.44 19.60 48.51
C SER A 898 -12.76 21.10 48.42
N PRO A 899 -12.70 21.85 49.53
CA PRO A 899 -12.96 23.29 49.54
C PRO A 899 -11.82 24.11 48.89
N ILE A 900 -12.15 25.28 48.36
CA ILE A 900 -11.20 26.33 47.95
C ILE A 900 -11.08 27.36 49.08
N GLU A 901 -9.91 27.50 49.70
CA GLU A 901 -9.69 28.53 50.73
C GLU A 901 -9.61 29.93 50.09
N SER A 902 -10.44 30.87 50.56
CA SER A 902 -10.38 32.27 50.13
C SER A 902 -9.52 33.11 51.07
N GLY A 903 -8.35 33.59 50.61
CA GLY A 903 -7.66 34.72 51.26
C GLY A 903 -6.15 34.86 51.04
N GLY A 904 -5.78 35.59 49.98
CA GLY A 904 -4.78 36.67 49.94
C GLY A 904 -3.37 36.55 50.58
N GLY A 905 -2.35 36.82 49.77
CA GLY A 905 -1.31 37.80 50.13
C GLY A 905 0.17 37.37 50.20
N ASN A 906 0.88 37.51 49.06
CA ASN A 906 2.28 37.95 48.88
C ASN A 906 3.47 37.12 49.47
N PRO A 907 4.73 37.32 49.00
CA PRO A 907 5.68 36.26 48.71
C PRO A 907 6.84 36.20 49.72
N GLY A 908 7.55 35.08 49.75
CA GLY A 908 8.80 34.96 50.49
C GLY A 908 8.66 34.22 51.81
N GLY A 909 8.57 32.90 51.71
CA GLY A 909 8.98 31.99 52.79
C GLY A 909 10.18 31.19 52.29
N ALA A 910 11.24 31.14 53.07
CA ALA A 910 12.36 30.24 52.81
C ALA A 910 11.80 28.81 52.65
N TYR A 911 12.16 28.14 51.55
CA TYR A 911 11.78 26.76 51.33
C TYR A 911 12.37 25.91 52.46
N GLU A 912 11.52 25.23 53.24
CA GLU A 912 11.99 24.19 54.14
C GLU A 912 12.35 22.97 53.29
N TYR A 913 13.64 22.62 53.27
CA TYR A 913 14.12 21.47 52.51
C TYR A 913 13.68 20.16 53.18
N PRO A 914 13.41 19.11 52.39
CA PRO A 914 13.14 17.80 52.95
C PRO A 914 14.33 17.33 53.81
N THR A 915 14.05 16.50 54.81
CA THR A 915 15.06 16.07 55.80
C THR A 915 16.20 15.29 55.15
N GLY A 916 17.45 15.73 55.34
CA GLY A 916 18.65 15.10 54.78
C GLY A 916 19.15 15.71 53.46
N PHE A 917 18.53 16.80 53.00
CA PHE A 917 18.94 17.51 51.79
C PHE A 917 20.41 17.95 51.86
N GLY A 918 21.20 17.59 50.83
CA GLY A 918 22.66 17.72 50.81
C GLY A 918 23.41 16.39 50.98
N SER A 919 22.72 15.31 51.34
CA SER A 919 23.31 13.97 51.57
C SER A 919 22.60 12.82 50.87
N TYR A 920 21.68 13.09 49.95
CA TYR A 920 20.96 12.07 49.20
C TYR A 920 21.89 11.33 48.24
N THR A 921 21.82 10.01 48.26
CA THR A 921 22.48 9.12 47.31
C THR A 921 21.45 8.35 46.49
N ASP A 922 21.88 7.71 45.41
CA ASP A 922 21.05 6.78 44.64
C ASP A 922 20.33 5.78 45.58
N GLY A 923 19.01 5.69 45.44
CA GLY A 923 18.13 4.90 46.28
C GLY A 923 17.48 5.63 47.46
N THR A 924 17.90 6.86 47.80
CA THR A 924 17.34 7.62 48.94
C THR A 924 15.89 8.00 48.71
N VAL A 925 15.00 7.66 49.66
CA VAL A 925 13.57 7.99 49.59
C VAL A 925 13.25 9.19 50.46
N VAL A 926 12.57 10.17 49.88
CA VAL A 926 12.31 11.47 50.48
C VAL A 926 10.85 11.84 50.26
N LYS A 927 10.16 12.23 51.33
CA LYS A 927 8.82 12.82 51.23
C LYS A 927 8.95 14.32 51.04
N ILE A 928 8.39 14.83 49.95
CA ILE A 928 8.40 16.25 49.63
C ILE A 928 7.00 16.81 49.93
N PRO A 929 6.87 17.76 50.89
CA PRO A 929 5.58 18.32 51.25
C PRO A 929 4.82 18.86 50.04
N GLY A 930 3.58 18.40 49.85
CA GLY A 930 2.71 18.83 48.75
C GLY A 930 3.09 18.32 47.35
N GLN A 931 4.10 17.44 47.22
CA GLN A 931 4.49 16.84 45.94
C GLN A 931 4.51 15.30 45.96
N GLY A 932 4.54 14.68 47.16
CA GLY A 932 4.49 13.22 47.34
C GLY A 932 5.86 12.60 47.70
N VAL A 933 5.97 11.28 47.63
CA VAL A 933 7.16 10.51 47.99
C VAL A 933 7.98 10.18 46.74
N TYR A 934 9.27 10.55 46.76
CA TYR A 934 10.19 10.34 45.64
C TYR A 934 11.43 9.56 46.07
N GLN A 935 11.97 8.77 45.14
CA GLN A 935 13.26 8.12 45.28
C GLN A 935 14.29 8.78 44.37
N CYS A 936 15.42 9.22 44.93
CA CYS A 936 16.57 9.66 44.15
C CYS A 936 17.14 8.46 43.39
N PHE A 937 17.34 8.55 42.07
CA PHE A 937 17.79 7.41 41.27
C PHE A 937 18.74 7.76 40.12
N GLY A 938 19.59 6.79 39.75
CA GLY A 938 20.32 6.79 38.47
C GLY A 938 21.63 7.58 38.45
N ALA A 939 22.25 7.67 37.27
CA ALA A 939 23.59 8.24 37.08
C ALA A 939 23.73 9.73 37.47
N TRP A 940 22.60 10.40 37.71
CA TRP A 940 22.49 11.82 38.07
C TRP A 940 22.06 12.02 39.54
N ALA A 941 22.09 10.98 40.37
CA ALA A 941 21.65 11.03 41.77
C ALA A 941 22.37 12.10 42.62
N ALA A 942 23.58 12.52 42.24
CA ALA A 942 24.26 13.64 42.91
C ALA A 942 23.46 14.96 42.84
N TYR A 943 22.69 15.17 41.75
CA TYR A 943 21.85 16.35 41.53
C TYR A 943 20.54 16.33 42.33
N CYS A 944 20.22 15.24 43.03
CA CYS A 944 19.13 15.23 44.02
C CYS A 944 19.39 16.19 45.19
N ASN A 945 20.65 16.58 45.41
CA ASN A 945 21.05 17.54 46.44
C ASN A 945 21.17 18.97 45.92
N ASP A 946 20.81 19.20 44.65
CA ASP A 946 20.78 20.53 44.05
C ASP A 946 19.33 21.04 44.03
N GLU A 947 19.15 22.22 44.61
CA GLU A 947 17.87 22.85 44.84
C GLU A 947 17.10 23.11 43.54
N ALA A 948 17.82 23.38 42.44
CA ALA A 948 17.23 23.65 41.14
C ALA A 948 16.49 22.44 40.55
N TYR A 949 16.73 21.25 41.08
CA TYR A 949 16.21 19.99 40.56
C TYR A 949 15.28 19.24 41.53
N LEU A 950 14.90 19.88 42.64
CA LEU A 950 13.90 19.31 43.55
C LEU A 950 12.52 19.28 42.89
N PRO A 951 11.75 18.19 43.06
CA PRO A 951 10.33 18.15 42.69
C PRO A 951 9.58 19.34 43.29
N GLY A 952 8.83 20.06 42.45
CA GLY A 952 8.13 21.31 42.79
C GLY A 952 8.96 22.60 42.64
N LYS A 953 10.27 22.52 42.40
CA LYS A 953 11.14 23.68 42.10
C LYS A 953 11.66 23.76 40.68
N ALA A 954 11.94 22.62 40.04
CA ALA A 954 12.59 22.63 38.73
C ALA A 954 11.70 23.28 37.66
N LEU A 955 12.28 24.19 36.87
CA LEU A 955 11.57 24.92 35.81
C LEU A 955 11.12 24.03 34.64
N ALA A 956 11.71 22.83 34.49
CA ALA A 956 11.32 21.88 33.46
C ALA A 956 11.20 20.45 34.03
N PRO A 957 10.09 19.72 33.75
CA PRO A 957 9.79 18.41 34.36
C PRO A 957 10.78 17.30 33.99
N ASN A 958 11.40 17.41 32.81
CA ASN A 958 12.37 16.45 32.28
C ASN A 958 13.61 16.32 33.16
N PHE A 959 14.01 17.39 33.86
CA PHE A 959 15.11 17.31 34.82
C PHE A 959 14.70 16.48 36.02
N ILE A 960 13.50 16.69 36.60
CA ILE A 960 13.06 15.92 37.76
C ILE A 960 13.05 14.42 37.46
N THR A 961 12.52 14.00 36.31
CA THR A 961 12.41 12.57 35.95
C THR A 961 13.74 11.85 35.69
N GLN A 962 14.85 12.58 35.54
CA GLN A 962 16.19 11.99 35.30
C GLN A 962 16.91 11.58 36.59
N GLN A 963 16.55 12.17 37.72
CA GLN A 963 17.17 11.90 39.03
C GLN A 963 16.17 11.59 40.14
N TRP A 964 14.87 11.83 39.94
CA TRP A 964 13.82 11.54 40.90
C TRP A 964 12.74 10.65 40.27
N ARG A 965 12.47 9.53 40.93
CA ARG A 965 11.37 8.62 40.60
C ARG A 965 10.24 8.87 41.58
N PHE A 966 9.09 9.28 41.07
CA PHE A 966 7.88 9.36 41.89
C PHE A 966 7.42 7.97 42.29
N MET A 967 7.09 7.79 43.57
CA MET A 967 6.67 6.50 44.11
C MET A 967 5.16 6.45 44.33
N HIS A 968 4.63 7.40 45.10
CA HIS A 968 3.21 7.61 45.37
C HIS A 968 3.03 8.95 46.12
N ASP A 969 1.79 9.43 46.23
CA ASP A 969 1.45 10.61 47.04
C ASP A 969 1.61 10.40 48.56
#